data_AF-A0A948AJX9-F1
#
_entry.id   AF-A0A948AJX9-F1
#
_cell.length_a   1.000
_cell.length_b   1.000
_cell.length_c   1.000
_cell.angle_alpha   90.00
_cell.angle_beta   90.00
_cell.angle_gamma   90.00
#
_symmetry.space_group_name_H-M   'P 1'
#
loop_
_entity.id
_entity.type
_entity.pdbx_description
1 polymer ?
#
loop_
_entity_poly.entity_id
_entity_poly.type
_entity_poly.pdbx_seq_one_letter_code
_entity_poly.pdbx_strand_id
1 'polypeptide(L)'
;MNAIVSWATLVGWARYALPNLLLLLCIPAWAGEPVLQEVRLGVLSFRSIEHTTAQWKPLADYLSQRIPGYRFRISPLYYPDLDQAVARHELDFVLTNPEHYVLLRSRYGLTAQATLMPMAGDFPVSQFGGVIVVRADRPDLKTFADLKDKRIASPSEQSLGGYLMQRWALLQAGVDITSDIRDLQFTGMPHDKVVFGVLSGHVDAGFVRTGVIEALTREGKLKPGQVSVLKQAETPEFPQLLSTDLYPEWPFSATSGVPAWFTKQVVRALFELDPNSEVAQTGKYFGFAPAGDYSQIETIMVKLRVHPDYQFTFTMFIERYSHWLMAALAALLVAALALVAMRRVNRRLRDALAEAERLALRDALLESLGEGVIGIDKAGNITFINATALANLGFTREEALGCDMHRLTHHHHPDGRAYPREECPIFTTLHSGQPYSGEQWYFRKNGEGFPVNLNAQPIVDAAGQIQGVVTAFQDITQEKRNLDELARYRLHLEDVVARRTAELASAMTAAEAANQAKSAFLANMSHEIRTPMNAIVGLTYLLLRDVRDAGQQSRLAKVSTAAKHLLGIINDILDFSKIEAGKLTLESTDFSLEQVLGGVTHLIEDKLREKGLVLRREIDPALSGVLRGDPTRLAQVLLNYLSNAVKFTEQGQITLRARLLEEDEAGLHLRFEVEDTGIGIPADRLPRLFQSFEQADGSTTRKYGGTGLGLAISRRLAQLLGGQAGAESQPGQGSTFWFTARVRRGNAPTGTLDAGRLMPAPTGSLLATLRGRRVLLVEDNLINQEVALDLLQEVGIRADLARDGREAVDKARGHDYELILMDVQMPVMDGLAATAAIRRLPGYSTAPILAMTASVFVEEQNQCLEAGMNDLVPKPVDPEALFAALAKWLPERRDSPRPTPVPGTPNVDDALCASLGEIDGLDVAAGLRSVSGKLPSYTRLLRQFALAHRDDMKLLRAQYEAGDLVSARRVAHSIKGAAGALGATRLQDLAGELEAAMRDADPNGASLSDFAGRIENLEQALAALALAVLAVLPEEDTQTGTADGTPGDSRAALALLEELLAADDMQAITVLHETLPLLAQALPDKTLTRLRQQAEDYDFHAALETLRDGV
;
A
#
# COMPACT_ATOMS: atom_id res chain seq x y z
N MET A 1 43.94 48.66 52.31
CA MET A 1 44.78 47.45 52.19
C MET A 1 44.45 46.75 50.87
N ASN A 2 44.61 47.43 49.74
CA ASN A 2 44.11 47.01 48.42
C ASN A 2 45.20 47.19 47.35
N ALA A 3 46.20 46.31 47.32
CA ALA A 3 47.19 46.26 46.23
C ALA A 3 47.88 44.89 46.04
N ILE A 4 47.34 43.78 46.56
CA ILE A 4 48.03 42.47 46.52
C ILE A 4 47.21 41.36 45.81
N VAL A 5 45.96 41.60 45.39
CA VAL A 5 45.16 40.53 44.73
C VAL A 5 45.30 40.50 43.20
N SER A 6 46.03 41.43 42.58
CA SER A 6 46.04 41.60 41.10
C SER A 6 47.20 40.93 40.34
N TRP A 7 48.15 40.26 40.99
CA TRP A 7 49.32 39.69 40.30
C TRP A 7 49.31 38.16 40.13
N ALA A 8 48.41 37.43 40.81
CA ALA A 8 48.31 35.97 40.68
C ALA A 8 47.42 35.51 39.51
N THR A 9 46.53 36.35 38.99
CA THR A 9 45.60 35.98 37.90
C THR A 9 46.18 36.17 36.50
N LEU A 10 47.23 36.99 36.34
CA LEU A 10 47.84 37.29 35.04
C LEU A 10 48.83 36.21 34.54
N VAL A 11 49.35 35.35 35.43
CA VAL A 11 50.30 34.28 35.04
C VAL A 11 49.56 32.98 34.63
N GLY A 12 48.30 32.81 34.99
CA GLY A 12 47.50 31.63 34.63
C GLY A 12 47.01 31.62 33.17
N TRP A 13 46.74 32.79 32.59
CA TRP A 13 46.18 32.89 31.23
C TRP A 13 47.21 32.70 30.11
N ALA A 14 48.49 32.99 30.36
CA ALA A 14 49.56 32.84 29.36
C ALA A 14 49.96 31.38 29.09
N ARG A 15 49.56 30.43 29.94
CA ARG A 15 49.95 29.01 29.82
C ARG A 15 48.98 28.15 29.01
N TYR A 16 47.79 28.65 28.71
CA TYR A 16 46.77 27.98 27.89
C TYR A 16 46.59 28.60 26.50
N ALA A 17 47.12 29.81 26.26
CA ALA A 17 46.96 30.49 24.97
C ALA A 17 48.03 30.12 23.93
N LEU A 18 49.23 29.69 24.35
CA LEU A 18 50.34 29.43 23.42
C LEU A 18 50.26 28.09 22.63
N PRO A 19 49.70 26.98 23.15
CA PRO A 19 49.54 25.76 22.35
C PRO A 19 48.43 25.88 21.29
N ASN A 20 47.38 26.67 21.57
CA ASN A 20 46.24 26.83 20.67
C ASN A 20 46.52 27.82 19.53
N LEU A 21 47.43 28.78 19.70
CA LEU A 21 47.79 29.72 18.63
C LEU A 21 48.74 29.10 17.58
N LEU A 22 49.57 28.12 17.98
CA LEU A 22 50.46 27.39 17.06
C LEU A 22 49.72 26.32 16.23
N LEU A 23 48.57 25.84 16.70
CA LEU A 23 47.71 24.92 15.94
C LEU A 23 46.90 25.60 14.84
N LEU A 24 46.78 26.93 14.88
CA LEU A 24 46.12 27.75 13.85
C LEU A 24 47.03 28.17 12.69
N LEU A 25 48.34 27.89 12.76
CA LEU A 25 49.32 28.25 11.72
C LEU A 25 49.81 27.04 10.88
N CYS A 26 49.18 25.86 11.01
CA CYS A 26 49.50 24.67 10.22
C CYS A 26 48.26 24.02 9.57
N ILE A 27 47.26 24.81 9.16
CA ILE A 27 46.23 24.31 8.25
C ILE A 27 46.72 24.58 6.82
N PRO A 28 47.04 23.55 6.02
CA PRO A 28 47.33 23.76 4.61
C PRO A 28 46.06 24.30 3.94
N ALA A 29 46.21 25.33 3.11
CA ALA A 29 45.20 25.72 2.15
C ALA A 29 45.01 24.56 1.15
N TRP A 30 44.12 23.63 1.47
CA TRP A 30 43.50 22.74 0.50
C TRP A 30 42.18 23.37 0.08
N ALA A 31 42.23 24.06 -1.06
CA ALA A 31 41.08 24.13 -1.94
C ALA A 31 40.81 22.69 -2.43
N GLY A 32 40.13 21.90 -1.61
CA GLY A 32 39.63 20.59 -2.00
C GLY A 32 38.40 20.80 -2.87
N GLU A 33 38.42 20.27 -4.09
CA GLU A 33 37.20 20.04 -4.86
C GLU A 33 36.13 19.39 -3.95
N PRO A 34 34.83 19.71 -4.10
CA PRO A 34 33.79 19.04 -3.34
C PRO A 34 33.95 17.53 -3.52
N VAL A 35 34.11 16.79 -2.42
CA VAL A 35 34.26 15.33 -2.45
C VAL A 35 32.92 14.76 -2.91
N LEU A 36 32.80 14.52 -4.22
CA LEU A 36 31.61 13.90 -4.80
C LEU A 36 31.47 12.48 -4.26
N GLN A 37 30.30 12.16 -3.69
CA GLN A 37 30.00 10.82 -3.23
C GLN A 37 29.80 9.91 -4.46
N GLU A 38 30.60 8.87 -4.58
CA GLU A 38 30.56 7.97 -5.73
C GLU A 38 29.37 7.00 -5.63
N VAL A 39 28.61 6.88 -6.71
CA VAL A 39 27.43 6.01 -6.85
C VAL A 39 27.69 5.00 -7.96
N ARG A 40 27.53 3.72 -7.68
CA ARG A 40 27.84 2.63 -8.62
C ARG A 40 26.58 2.04 -9.21
N LEU A 41 26.45 2.19 -10.53
CA LEU A 41 25.36 1.63 -11.33
C LEU A 41 25.87 0.38 -12.06
N GLY A 42 25.50 -0.80 -11.54
CA GLY A 42 25.76 -2.08 -12.17
C GLY A 42 24.88 -2.27 -13.40
N VAL A 43 25.47 -2.55 -14.56
CA VAL A 43 24.72 -2.81 -15.80
C VAL A 43 25.09 -4.17 -16.35
N LEU A 44 24.08 -5.00 -16.64
CA LEU A 44 24.31 -6.31 -17.23
C LEU A 44 24.84 -6.18 -18.67
N SER A 45 26.01 -6.76 -18.92
CA SER A 45 26.67 -6.76 -20.22
C SER A 45 26.35 -8.04 -21.00
N PHE A 46 25.68 -7.92 -22.15
CA PHE A 46 25.46 -9.01 -23.11
C PHE A 46 26.48 -9.02 -24.27
N ARG A 47 27.32 -7.98 -24.35
CA ARG A 47 28.40 -7.82 -25.34
C ARG A 47 29.72 -7.58 -24.59
N SER A 48 30.71 -6.93 -25.22
CA SER A 48 31.92 -6.54 -24.50
C SER A 48 31.63 -5.49 -23.45
N ILE A 49 32.39 -5.51 -22.36
CA ILE A 49 32.35 -4.51 -21.30
C ILE A 49 32.56 -3.10 -21.88
N GLU A 50 33.42 -2.94 -22.90
CA GLU A 50 33.64 -1.63 -23.54
C GLU A 50 32.39 -1.12 -24.26
N HIS A 51 31.65 -2.01 -24.95
CA HIS A 51 30.42 -1.64 -25.64
C HIS A 51 29.34 -1.19 -24.65
N THR A 52 29.14 -1.96 -23.58
CA THR A 52 28.19 -1.62 -22.51
C THR A 52 28.60 -0.32 -21.82
N THR A 53 29.89 -0.11 -21.58
CA THR A 53 30.40 1.15 -21.02
C THR A 53 30.08 2.32 -21.96
N ALA A 54 30.37 2.20 -23.25
CA ALA A 54 30.11 3.27 -24.22
C ALA A 54 28.61 3.61 -24.33
N GLN A 55 27.74 2.61 -24.24
CA GLN A 55 26.29 2.80 -24.31
C GLN A 55 25.72 3.52 -23.08
N TRP A 56 26.19 3.16 -21.88
CA TRP A 56 25.58 3.61 -20.61
C TRP A 56 26.33 4.73 -19.91
N LYS A 57 27.58 5.02 -20.30
CA LYS A 57 28.36 6.12 -19.73
C LYS A 57 27.67 7.48 -19.87
N PRO A 58 27.05 7.87 -21.01
CA PRO A 58 26.31 9.12 -21.11
C PRO A 58 25.20 9.27 -20.06
N LEU A 59 24.54 8.16 -19.67
CA LEU A 59 23.50 8.19 -18.63
C LEU A 59 24.10 8.48 -17.25
N ALA A 60 25.23 7.85 -16.91
CA ALA A 60 25.93 8.14 -15.66
C ALA A 60 26.46 9.58 -15.61
N ASP A 61 26.98 10.08 -16.74
CA ASP A 61 27.45 11.47 -16.84
C ASP A 61 26.26 12.45 -16.67
N TYR A 62 25.11 12.17 -17.28
CA TYR A 62 23.86 12.93 -17.12
C TYR A 62 23.37 12.94 -15.67
N LEU A 63 23.28 11.78 -15.01
CA LEU A 63 22.86 11.70 -13.61
C LEU A 63 23.82 12.44 -12.67
N SER A 64 25.13 12.40 -12.96
CA SER A 64 26.15 13.15 -12.20
C SER A 64 26.01 14.66 -12.37
N GLN A 65 25.53 15.14 -13.53
CA GLN A 65 25.27 16.55 -13.76
C GLN A 65 23.97 17.02 -13.10
N ARG A 66 22.95 16.16 -13.07
CA ARG A 66 21.60 16.50 -12.58
C ARG A 66 21.48 16.42 -11.07
N ILE A 67 22.34 15.65 -10.39
CA ILE A 67 22.27 15.39 -8.95
C ILE A 67 23.54 15.94 -8.28
N PRO A 68 23.51 17.19 -7.75
CA PRO A 68 24.67 17.83 -7.15
C PRO A 68 25.25 17.00 -5.98
N GLY A 69 26.58 16.95 -5.87
CA GLY A 69 27.25 16.24 -4.78
C GLY A 69 27.49 14.75 -5.02
N TYR A 70 26.95 14.17 -6.10
CA TYR A 70 27.07 12.75 -6.42
C TYR A 70 27.73 12.51 -7.78
N ARG A 71 28.55 11.46 -7.88
CA ARG A 71 29.19 11.04 -9.13
C ARG A 71 28.82 9.61 -9.46
N PHE A 72 28.03 9.41 -10.51
CA PHE A 72 27.64 8.10 -11.00
C PHE A 72 28.77 7.47 -11.83
N ARG A 73 29.05 6.19 -11.58
CA ARG A 73 29.90 5.34 -12.43
C ARG A 73 29.13 4.11 -12.89
N ILE A 74 29.29 3.78 -14.17
CA ILE A 74 28.82 2.50 -14.71
C ILE A 74 29.81 1.40 -14.32
N SER A 75 29.27 0.29 -13.82
CA SER A 75 29.97 -0.96 -13.59
C SER A 75 29.38 -2.03 -14.52
N PRO A 76 29.91 -2.19 -15.74
CA PRO A 76 29.41 -3.19 -16.69
C PRO A 76 29.90 -4.57 -16.25
N LEU A 77 28.98 -5.48 -15.98
CA LEU A 77 29.28 -6.80 -15.41
C LEU A 77 28.57 -7.90 -16.19
N TYR A 78 29.20 -9.08 -16.28
CA TYR A 78 28.54 -10.27 -16.77
C TYR A 78 27.66 -10.89 -15.69
N TYR A 79 26.78 -11.81 -16.07
CA TYR A 79 25.76 -12.38 -15.19
C TYR A 79 26.29 -12.90 -13.84
N PRO A 80 27.38 -13.71 -13.77
CA PRO A 80 27.88 -14.21 -12.48
C PRO A 80 28.51 -13.13 -11.62
N ASP A 81 29.16 -12.14 -12.25
CA ASP A 81 29.87 -11.06 -11.56
C ASP A 81 28.88 -10.02 -11.01
N LEU A 82 27.78 -9.78 -11.73
CA LEU A 82 26.71 -8.90 -11.29
C LEU A 82 25.99 -9.47 -10.07
N ASP A 83 25.68 -10.77 -10.05
CA ASP A 83 25.10 -11.47 -8.90
C ASP A 83 26.02 -11.36 -7.67
N GLN A 84 27.33 -11.61 -7.84
CA GLN A 84 28.31 -11.48 -6.75
C GLN A 84 28.47 -10.04 -6.26
N ALA A 85 28.50 -9.05 -7.15
CA ALA A 85 28.65 -7.65 -6.78
C ALA A 85 27.44 -7.14 -5.98
N VAL A 86 26.23 -7.58 -6.34
CA VAL A 86 25.01 -7.31 -5.56
C VAL A 86 25.09 -8.00 -4.20
N ALA A 87 25.49 -9.27 -4.15
CA ALA A 87 25.62 -10.03 -2.90
C ALA A 87 26.64 -9.42 -1.92
N ARG A 88 27.68 -8.76 -2.44
CA ARG A 88 28.70 -8.06 -1.65
C ARG A 88 28.37 -6.60 -1.33
N HIS A 89 27.19 -6.12 -1.73
CA HIS A 89 26.78 -4.72 -1.59
C HIS A 89 27.76 -3.73 -2.24
N GLU A 90 28.35 -4.11 -3.38
CA GLU A 90 29.32 -3.27 -4.12
C GLU A 90 28.64 -2.29 -5.09
N LEU A 91 27.31 -2.38 -5.25
CA LEU A 91 26.49 -1.63 -6.20
C LEU A 91 25.31 -0.95 -5.50
N ASP A 92 25.01 0.28 -5.91
CA ASP A 92 23.87 1.06 -5.40
C ASP A 92 22.63 0.84 -6.27
N PHE A 93 22.82 0.88 -7.59
CA PHE A 93 21.76 0.66 -8.56
C PHE A 93 22.13 -0.46 -9.53
N VAL A 94 21.12 -1.15 -10.04
CA VAL A 94 21.28 -2.28 -10.97
C VAL A 94 20.31 -2.14 -12.13
N LEU A 95 20.83 -2.22 -13.35
CA LEU A 95 20.07 -2.33 -14.59
C LEU A 95 20.36 -3.68 -15.24
N THR A 96 19.36 -4.56 -15.26
CA THR A 96 19.52 -5.94 -15.73
C THR A 96 18.28 -6.44 -16.47
N ASN A 97 18.36 -7.60 -17.11
CA ASN A 97 17.21 -8.20 -17.76
C ASN A 97 16.17 -8.68 -16.72
N PRO A 98 14.87 -8.70 -17.06
CA PRO A 98 13.79 -8.95 -16.10
C PRO A 98 13.90 -10.28 -15.34
N GLU A 99 14.27 -11.36 -16.03
CA GLU A 99 14.44 -12.67 -15.42
C GLU A 99 15.56 -12.69 -14.38
N HIS A 100 16.65 -11.96 -14.61
CA HIS A 100 17.74 -11.84 -13.64
C HIS A 100 17.33 -10.95 -12.47
N TYR A 101 16.58 -9.88 -12.73
CA TYR A 101 16.02 -9.04 -11.66
C TYR A 101 15.15 -9.84 -10.70
N VAL A 102 14.25 -10.71 -11.19
CA VAL A 102 13.42 -11.56 -10.32
C VAL A 102 14.28 -12.41 -9.39
N LEU A 103 15.38 -12.97 -9.91
CA LEU A 103 16.33 -13.76 -9.13
C LEU A 103 17.04 -12.93 -8.06
N LEU A 104 17.56 -11.76 -8.44
CA LEU A 104 18.25 -10.85 -7.52
C LEU A 104 17.29 -10.28 -6.47
N ARG A 105 16.03 -10.00 -6.82
CA ARG A 105 14.98 -9.58 -5.90
C ARG A 105 14.68 -10.66 -4.87
N SER A 106 14.48 -11.90 -5.32
CA SER A 106 14.21 -13.04 -4.42
C SER A 106 15.38 -13.29 -3.46
N ARG A 107 16.63 -13.18 -3.94
CA ARG A 107 17.84 -13.46 -3.14
C ARG A 107 18.29 -12.31 -2.23
N TYR A 108 18.18 -11.06 -2.68
CA TYR A 108 18.80 -9.90 -2.01
C TYR A 108 17.87 -8.71 -1.79
N GLY A 109 16.58 -8.82 -2.13
CA GLY A 109 15.58 -7.79 -1.83
C GLY A 109 15.67 -6.53 -2.71
N LEU A 110 16.11 -6.65 -3.97
CA LEU A 110 16.11 -5.54 -4.92
C LEU A 110 14.70 -4.99 -5.17
N THR A 111 14.61 -3.68 -5.41
CA THR A 111 13.35 -3.01 -5.73
C THR A 111 13.47 -2.29 -7.07
N ALA A 112 12.64 -2.68 -8.05
CA ALA A 112 12.53 -1.96 -9.32
C ALA A 112 11.95 -0.56 -9.07
N GLN A 113 12.62 0.45 -9.61
CA GLN A 113 12.31 1.86 -9.45
C GLN A 113 11.78 2.48 -10.75
N ALA A 114 12.30 2.01 -11.88
CA ALA A 114 11.83 2.39 -13.21
C ALA A 114 12.02 1.23 -14.19
N THR A 115 11.38 1.30 -15.34
CA THR A 115 11.53 0.33 -16.44
C THR A 115 12.06 1.05 -17.67
N LEU A 116 13.10 0.49 -18.29
CA LEU A 116 13.71 1.03 -19.50
C LEU A 116 12.69 1.06 -20.66
N MET A 117 12.69 2.13 -21.45
CA MET A 117 11.88 2.26 -22.66
C MET A 117 12.78 2.27 -23.91
N PRO A 118 13.16 1.11 -24.47
CA PRO A 118 13.83 1.07 -25.76
C PRO A 118 12.93 1.61 -26.89
N MET A 119 13.58 2.06 -27.98
CA MET A 119 12.90 2.39 -29.22
C MET A 119 12.69 1.12 -30.05
N ALA A 120 11.44 0.82 -30.40
CA ALA A 120 11.10 -0.32 -31.23
C ALA A 120 10.44 0.16 -32.54
N GLY A 121 11.29 0.48 -33.52
CA GLY A 121 10.88 1.30 -34.66
C GLY A 121 10.82 2.77 -34.24
N ASP A 122 9.74 3.45 -34.59
CA ASP A 122 9.50 4.85 -34.21
C ASP A 122 8.74 4.98 -32.87
N PHE A 123 8.44 3.86 -32.21
CA PHE A 123 7.62 3.83 -31.00
C PHE A 123 8.46 3.46 -29.77
N PRO A 124 8.33 4.22 -28.66
CA PRO A 124 8.91 3.85 -27.39
C PRO A 124 8.06 2.76 -26.73
N VAL A 125 8.68 1.67 -26.30
CA VAL A 125 7.98 0.54 -25.66
C VAL A 125 8.61 0.23 -24.31
N SER A 126 7.81 0.10 -23.26
CA SER A 126 8.24 -0.33 -21.92
C SER A 126 8.03 -1.82 -21.67
N GLN A 127 7.53 -2.53 -22.68
CA GLN A 127 7.23 -3.96 -22.62
C GLN A 127 7.68 -4.66 -23.91
N PHE A 128 7.96 -5.95 -23.82
CA PHE A 128 8.32 -6.79 -24.94
C PHE A 128 7.66 -8.16 -24.85
N GLY A 129 7.61 -8.86 -25.99
CA GLY A 129 7.04 -10.20 -26.07
C GLY A 129 7.99 -11.20 -26.74
N GLY A 130 7.56 -12.44 -26.73
CA GLY A 130 8.11 -13.53 -27.53
C GLY A 130 7.42 -13.64 -28.89
N VAL A 131 8.21 -14.01 -29.88
CA VAL A 131 7.78 -14.22 -31.27
C VAL A 131 8.20 -15.63 -31.70
N ILE A 132 7.25 -16.37 -32.25
CA ILE A 132 7.46 -17.69 -32.85
C ILE A 132 7.40 -17.50 -34.37
N VAL A 133 8.56 -17.64 -35.00
CA VAL A 133 8.78 -17.39 -36.42
C VAL A 133 8.79 -18.70 -37.19
N VAL A 134 8.05 -18.74 -38.28
CA VAL A 134 8.04 -19.84 -39.26
C VAL A 134 8.31 -19.29 -40.65
N ARG A 135 8.71 -20.14 -41.59
CA ARG A 135 8.92 -19.73 -42.98
C ARG A 135 7.56 -19.46 -43.64
N ALA A 136 7.44 -18.39 -44.42
CA ALA A 136 6.14 -17.96 -44.95
C ALA A 136 5.52 -18.93 -45.98
N ASP A 137 6.34 -19.77 -46.60
CA ASP A 137 5.95 -20.83 -47.54
C ASP A 137 5.55 -22.15 -46.84
N ARG A 138 5.38 -22.15 -45.51
CA ARG A 138 4.92 -23.29 -44.70
C ARG A 138 3.45 -23.09 -44.26
N PRO A 139 2.47 -23.30 -45.15
CA PRO A 139 1.05 -23.12 -44.81
C PRO A 139 0.53 -24.17 -43.81
N ASP A 140 1.31 -25.23 -43.56
CA ASP A 140 1.05 -26.26 -42.56
C ASP A 140 1.26 -25.80 -41.12
N LEU A 141 1.93 -24.66 -40.90
CA LEU A 141 2.22 -24.11 -39.57
C LEU A 141 1.45 -22.79 -39.37
N LYS A 142 0.27 -22.85 -38.75
CA LYS A 142 -0.58 -21.66 -38.50
C LYS A 142 -0.91 -21.43 -37.03
N THR A 143 -0.96 -22.50 -36.25
CA THR A 143 -1.32 -22.48 -34.84
C THR A 143 -0.21 -23.12 -33.99
N PHE A 144 -0.27 -22.93 -32.67
CA PHE A 144 0.68 -23.55 -31.76
C PHE A 144 0.60 -25.08 -31.76
N ALA A 145 -0.60 -25.64 -31.98
CA ALA A 145 -0.77 -27.09 -32.08
C ALA A 145 -0.01 -27.70 -33.27
N ASP A 146 0.24 -26.93 -34.35
CA ASP A 146 0.95 -27.40 -35.54
C ASP A 146 2.46 -27.58 -35.29
N LEU A 147 2.97 -27.05 -34.18
CA LEU A 147 4.36 -27.21 -33.76
C LEU A 147 4.67 -28.60 -33.18
N LYS A 148 3.65 -29.42 -32.90
CA LYS A 148 3.87 -30.81 -32.47
C LYS A 148 4.66 -31.59 -33.52
N ASP A 149 5.64 -32.35 -33.05
CA ASP A 149 6.62 -33.11 -33.83
C ASP A 149 7.47 -32.27 -34.82
N LYS A 150 7.63 -30.95 -34.58
CA LYS A 150 8.48 -30.07 -35.38
C LYS A 150 9.84 -29.81 -34.73
N ARG A 151 10.80 -29.33 -35.53
CA ARG A 151 12.12 -28.90 -35.05
C ARG A 151 12.08 -27.42 -34.73
N ILE A 152 12.49 -27.03 -33.53
CA ILE A 152 12.45 -25.66 -33.05
C ILE A 152 13.86 -25.19 -32.70
N ALA A 153 14.21 -23.95 -33.06
CA ALA A 153 15.41 -23.28 -32.56
C ALA A 153 15.06 -22.17 -31.55
N SER A 154 15.92 -22.00 -30.55
CA SER A 154 15.85 -20.92 -29.56
C SER A 154 17.27 -20.43 -29.23
N PRO A 155 17.49 -19.17 -28.80
CA PRO A 155 18.84 -18.70 -28.48
C PRO A 155 19.42 -19.33 -27.21
N SER A 156 18.62 -19.51 -26.15
CA SER A 156 19.07 -20.01 -24.84
C SER A 156 17.87 -20.42 -23.99
N GLU A 157 18.03 -21.48 -23.21
CA GLU A 157 17.03 -21.98 -22.26
C GLU A 157 16.72 -20.98 -21.13
N GLN A 158 17.66 -20.09 -20.82
CA GLN A 158 17.50 -19.07 -19.78
C GLN A 158 16.93 -17.75 -20.31
N SER A 159 16.75 -17.62 -21.63
CA SER A 159 16.29 -16.37 -22.23
C SER A 159 14.80 -16.19 -22.03
N LEU A 160 14.39 -15.12 -21.34
CA LEU A 160 12.96 -14.85 -21.14
C LEU A 160 12.24 -14.63 -22.48
N GLY A 161 12.72 -13.69 -23.29
CA GLY A 161 12.13 -13.35 -24.60
C GLY A 161 12.48 -14.30 -25.75
N GLY A 162 13.44 -15.21 -25.55
CA GLY A 162 13.86 -16.18 -26.57
C GLY A 162 13.37 -17.60 -26.31
N TYR A 163 12.87 -17.91 -25.12
CA TYR A 163 12.47 -19.27 -24.77
C TYR A 163 11.34 -19.34 -23.74
N LEU A 164 11.50 -18.73 -22.56
CA LEU A 164 10.60 -18.97 -21.43
C LEU A 164 9.17 -18.47 -21.71
N MET A 165 9.02 -17.28 -22.32
CA MET A 165 7.70 -16.74 -22.69
C MET A 165 7.01 -17.62 -23.74
N GLN A 166 7.74 -18.07 -24.77
CA GLN A 166 7.21 -18.95 -25.81
C GLN A 166 6.84 -20.32 -25.25
N ARG A 167 7.68 -20.89 -24.37
CA ARG A 167 7.40 -22.14 -23.67
C ARG A 167 6.14 -22.04 -22.82
N TRP A 168 5.97 -20.93 -22.12
CA TRP A 168 4.75 -20.67 -21.35
C TRP A 168 3.51 -20.58 -22.25
N ALA A 169 3.58 -19.81 -23.34
CA ALA A 169 2.47 -19.66 -24.27
C ALA A 169 2.07 -21.00 -24.93
N LEU A 170 3.05 -21.83 -25.28
CA LEU A 170 2.81 -23.18 -25.79
C LEU A 170 2.17 -24.10 -24.75
N LEU A 171 2.65 -24.06 -23.51
CA LEU A 171 2.08 -24.86 -22.43
C LEU A 171 0.62 -24.48 -22.14
N GLN A 172 0.31 -23.18 -22.16
CA GLN A 172 -1.07 -22.67 -22.03
C GLN A 172 -1.97 -23.12 -23.20
N ALA A 173 -1.40 -23.27 -24.39
CA ALA A 173 -2.08 -23.82 -25.56
C ALA A 173 -2.12 -25.37 -25.61
N GLY A 174 -1.67 -26.06 -24.55
CA GLY A 174 -1.66 -27.53 -24.47
C GLY A 174 -0.58 -28.21 -25.32
N VAL A 175 0.54 -27.52 -25.56
CA VAL A 175 1.74 -28.05 -26.24
C VAL A 175 2.90 -28.02 -25.26
N ASP A 176 3.33 -29.19 -24.79
CA ASP A 176 4.50 -29.30 -23.92
C ASP A 176 5.77 -29.43 -24.76
N ILE A 177 6.65 -28.42 -24.68
CA ILE A 177 7.92 -28.42 -25.43
C ILE A 177 8.78 -29.66 -25.14
N THR A 178 8.69 -30.22 -23.93
CA THR A 178 9.58 -31.32 -23.52
C THR A 178 9.12 -32.68 -24.06
N SER A 179 7.83 -32.86 -24.35
CA SER A 179 7.28 -34.12 -24.86
C SER A 179 6.78 -34.06 -26.30
N ASP A 180 6.26 -32.90 -26.73
CA ASP A 180 5.52 -32.78 -27.98
C ASP A 180 6.36 -32.25 -29.14
N ILE A 181 7.60 -31.78 -28.90
CA ILE A 181 8.48 -31.21 -29.93
C ILE A 181 9.55 -32.23 -30.31
N ARG A 182 9.79 -32.39 -31.61
CA ARG A 182 10.70 -33.42 -32.14
C ARG A 182 12.15 -33.17 -31.79
N ASP A 183 12.57 -31.91 -31.89
CA ASP A 183 13.94 -31.48 -31.60
C ASP A 183 13.94 -30.00 -31.22
N LEU A 184 14.64 -29.66 -30.13
CA LEU A 184 14.81 -28.28 -29.65
C LEU A 184 16.30 -27.95 -29.63
N GLN A 185 16.72 -27.02 -30.48
CA GLN A 185 18.11 -26.63 -30.65
C GLN A 185 18.36 -25.25 -30.05
N PHE A 186 19.38 -25.14 -29.19
CA PHE A 186 19.84 -23.86 -28.66
C PHE A 186 20.99 -23.31 -29.50
N THR A 187 20.75 -22.22 -30.25
CA THR A 187 21.74 -21.65 -31.19
C THR A 187 22.78 -20.74 -30.55
N GLY A 188 22.56 -20.37 -29.28
CA GLY A 188 23.27 -19.27 -28.63
C GLY A 188 22.83 -17.89 -29.16
N MET A 189 23.29 -16.84 -28.49
CA MET A 189 23.13 -15.45 -28.94
C MET A 189 24.02 -15.16 -30.17
N PRO A 190 23.68 -14.17 -31.03
CA PRO A 190 22.44 -13.37 -31.05
C PRO A 190 21.25 -14.14 -31.67
N HIS A 191 20.03 -13.61 -31.47
CA HIS A 191 18.77 -14.22 -31.95
C HIS A 191 18.71 -14.40 -33.48
N ASP A 192 19.50 -13.66 -34.26
CA ASP A 192 19.57 -13.74 -35.71
C ASP A 192 19.84 -15.17 -36.21
N LYS A 193 20.64 -15.94 -35.47
CA LYS A 193 20.96 -17.35 -35.80
C LYS A 193 19.70 -18.22 -35.85
N VAL A 194 18.73 -17.97 -34.97
CA VAL A 194 17.44 -18.67 -34.95
C VAL A 194 16.65 -18.37 -36.22
N VAL A 195 16.56 -17.09 -36.61
CA VAL A 195 15.83 -16.67 -37.81
C VAL A 195 16.46 -17.26 -39.08
N PHE A 196 17.80 -17.26 -39.19
CA PHE A 196 18.49 -17.89 -40.32
C PHE A 196 18.32 -19.42 -40.34
N GLY A 197 18.23 -20.07 -39.17
CA GLY A 197 17.90 -21.50 -39.06
C GLY A 197 16.52 -21.83 -39.66
N VAL A 198 15.52 -20.97 -39.41
CA VAL A 198 14.17 -21.09 -39.99
C VAL A 198 14.19 -20.85 -41.51
N LEU A 199 14.86 -19.79 -41.97
CA LEU A 199 14.93 -19.45 -43.39
C LEU A 199 15.62 -20.54 -44.22
N SER A 200 16.68 -21.14 -43.69
CA SER A 200 17.42 -22.22 -44.35
C SER A 200 16.72 -23.58 -44.27
N GLY A 201 15.62 -23.71 -43.51
CA GLY A 201 14.88 -24.96 -43.32
C GLY A 201 15.57 -25.99 -42.41
N HIS A 202 16.63 -25.58 -41.70
CA HIS A 202 17.28 -26.43 -40.69
C HIS A 202 16.34 -26.71 -39.52
N VAL A 203 15.50 -25.73 -39.16
CA VAL A 203 14.40 -25.86 -38.20
C VAL A 203 13.08 -25.40 -38.83
N ASP A 204 11.98 -25.88 -38.28
CA ASP A 204 10.63 -25.60 -38.77
C ASP A 204 10.06 -24.30 -38.16
N ALA A 205 10.41 -24.03 -36.89
CA ALA A 205 10.05 -22.79 -36.20
C ALA A 205 11.21 -22.26 -35.35
N GLY A 206 11.18 -20.97 -35.02
CA GLY A 206 12.22 -20.30 -34.26
C GLY A 206 11.65 -19.35 -33.22
N PHE A 207 12.17 -19.40 -31.99
CA PHE A 207 11.77 -18.51 -30.92
C PHE A 207 12.72 -17.33 -30.82
N VAL A 208 12.19 -16.12 -31.01
CA VAL A 208 12.93 -14.88 -30.90
C VAL A 208 12.15 -13.85 -30.11
N ARG A 209 12.83 -12.80 -29.67
CA ARG A 209 12.19 -11.66 -29.02
C ARG A 209 11.62 -10.70 -30.07
N THR A 210 10.61 -9.94 -29.67
CA THR A 210 10.15 -8.77 -30.43
C THR A 210 11.30 -7.80 -30.78
N GLY A 211 11.23 -7.16 -31.96
CA GLY A 211 12.27 -6.26 -32.46
C GLY A 211 13.37 -6.94 -33.29
N VAL A 212 13.54 -8.27 -33.19
CA VAL A 212 14.58 -9.01 -33.94
C VAL A 212 14.25 -9.06 -35.44
N ILE A 213 13.00 -9.33 -35.80
CA ILE A 213 12.56 -9.42 -37.20
C ILE A 213 12.72 -8.06 -37.88
N GLU A 214 12.26 -7.01 -37.19
CA GLU A 214 12.28 -5.63 -37.66
C GLU A 214 13.71 -5.12 -37.84
N ALA A 215 14.60 -5.44 -36.89
CA ALA A 215 16.02 -5.13 -37.02
C ALA A 215 16.63 -5.81 -38.25
N LEU A 216 16.38 -7.11 -38.45
CA LEU A 216 16.88 -7.84 -39.62
C LEU A 216 16.32 -7.31 -40.94
N THR A 217 15.05 -6.88 -40.95
CA THR A 217 14.44 -6.25 -42.14
C THR A 217 15.06 -4.88 -42.42
N ARG A 218 15.27 -4.04 -41.39
CA ARG A 218 15.93 -2.73 -41.53
C ARG A 218 17.38 -2.85 -42.00
N GLU A 219 18.09 -3.87 -41.52
CA GLU A 219 19.46 -4.19 -41.93
C GLU A 219 19.54 -4.86 -43.32
N GLY A 220 18.40 -5.12 -43.98
CA GLY A 220 18.36 -5.79 -45.29
C GLY A 220 18.72 -7.28 -45.27
N LYS A 221 18.86 -7.87 -44.08
CA LYS A 221 19.17 -9.31 -43.88
C LYS A 221 17.94 -10.21 -44.02
N LEU A 222 16.74 -9.66 -43.92
CA LEU A 222 15.46 -10.35 -44.07
C LEU A 222 14.53 -9.57 -45.01
N LYS A 223 14.05 -10.20 -46.09
CA LYS A 223 13.09 -9.55 -47.00
C LYS A 223 11.66 -9.64 -46.42
N PRO A 224 10.82 -8.59 -46.60
CA PRO A 224 9.42 -8.63 -46.18
C PRO A 224 8.69 -9.86 -46.74
N GLY A 225 7.97 -10.58 -45.88
CA GLY A 225 7.16 -11.74 -46.28
C GLY A 225 7.92 -13.07 -46.43
N GLN A 226 9.22 -13.15 -46.10
CA GLN A 226 9.95 -14.44 -46.08
C GLN A 226 9.61 -15.32 -44.86
N VAL A 227 9.16 -14.69 -43.79
CA VAL A 227 8.77 -15.34 -42.54
C VAL A 227 7.37 -14.89 -42.13
N SER A 228 6.68 -15.78 -41.44
CA SER A 228 5.38 -15.54 -40.82
C SER A 228 5.50 -15.75 -39.31
N VAL A 229 4.68 -15.05 -38.54
CA VAL A 229 4.62 -15.20 -37.08
C VAL A 229 3.39 -16.00 -36.72
N LEU A 230 3.56 -17.03 -35.87
CA LEU A 230 2.43 -17.78 -35.32
C LEU A 230 1.74 -16.92 -34.25
N LYS A 231 0.50 -16.50 -34.52
CA LYS A 231 -0.25 -15.59 -33.65
C LYS A 231 -1.16 -16.37 -32.71
N GLN A 232 -1.29 -15.86 -31.48
CA GLN A 232 -2.34 -16.29 -30.56
C GLN A 232 -3.59 -15.38 -30.68
N ALA A 233 -3.40 -14.08 -30.93
CA ALA A 233 -4.43 -13.07 -31.20
C ALA A 233 -3.86 -11.90 -32.03
N GLU A 234 -4.71 -11.11 -32.68
CA GLU A 234 -4.30 -9.83 -33.29
C GLU A 234 -4.50 -8.69 -32.27
N THR A 235 -3.42 -7.99 -31.93
CA THR A 235 -3.45 -6.73 -31.17
C THR A 235 -3.29 -5.57 -32.15
N PRO A 236 -4.36 -4.82 -32.48
CA PRO A 236 -4.27 -3.68 -33.41
C PRO A 236 -3.39 -2.54 -32.89
N GLU A 237 -3.13 -2.52 -31.58
CA GLU A 237 -2.54 -1.40 -30.83
C GLU A 237 -1.04 -1.57 -30.55
N PHE A 238 -0.44 -2.73 -30.88
CA PHE A 238 0.99 -2.96 -30.68
C PHE A 238 1.74 -2.91 -32.03
N PRO A 239 2.88 -2.23 -32.15
CA PRO A 239 3.57 -2.04 -33.44
C PRO A 239 4.06 -3.34 -34.11
N GLN A 240 4.02 -4.48 -33.41
CA GLN A 240 4.76 -5.70 -33.76
C GLN A 240 3.89 -6.97 -33.68
N LEU A 241 4.25 -7.98 -34.48
CA LEU A 241 3.61 -9.29 -34.49
C LEU A 241 4.02 -10.09 -33.23
N LEU A 242 3.05 -10.45 -32.39
CA LEU A 242 3.27 -11.15 -31.11
C LEU A 242 2.83 -12.61 -31.17
N SER A 243 3.59 -13.49 -30.50
CA SER A 243 3.19 -14.87 -30.20
C SER A 243 2.93 -15.09 -28.71
N THR A 244 3.27 -14.14 -27.85
CA THR A 244 3.06 -14.24 -26.40
C THR A 244 2.48 -12.94 -25.87
N ASP A 245 2.05 -12.95 -24.60
CA ASP A 245 1.77 -11.73 -23.86
C ASP A 245 3.01 -10.82 -23.76
N LEU A 246 2.76 -9.57 -23.37
CA LEU A 246 3.78 -8.55 -23.17
C LEU A 246 4.24 -8.53 -21.71
N TYR A 247 5.54 -8.39 -21.51
CA TYR A 247 6.15 -8.33 -20.18
C TYR A 247 7.05 -7.10 -20.06
N PRO A 248 7.23 -6.55 -18.85
CA PRO A 248 8.08 -5.37 -18.65
C PRO A 248 9.50 -5.54 -19.16
N GLU A 249 10.05 -4.45 -19.70
CA GLU A 249 11.45 -4.31 -20.07
C GLU A 249 12.39 -4.29 -18.86
N TRP A 250 13.67 -4.03 -19.10
CA TRP A 250 14.71 -4.08 -18.06
C TRP A 250 14.42 -3.10 -16.90
N PRO A 251 14.36 -3.59 -15.65
CA PRO A 251 14.19 -2.73 -14.49
C PRO A 251 15.49 -2.01 -14.14
N PHE A 252 15.39 -0.71 -13.90
CA PHE A 252 16.34 0.04 -13.12
C PHE A 252 15.98 -0.11 -11.64
N SER A 253 16.86 -0.74 -10.85
CA SER A 253 16.55 -1.20 -9.50
C SER A 253 17.52 -0.60 -8.49
N ALA A 254 17.02 -0.27 -7.29
CA ALA A 254 17.84 0.09 -6.15
C ALA A 254 18.16 -1.15 -5.31
N THR A 255 19.40 -1.25 -4.80
CA THR A 255 19.76 -2.23 -3.78
C THR A 255 19.25 -1.80 -2.40
N SER A 256 19.15 -2.73 -1.46
CA SER A 256 18.54 -2.52 -0.14
C SER A 256 19.24 -1.48 0.75
N GLY A 257 20.46 -1.06 0.40
CA GLY A 257 21.24 -0.06 1.13
C GLY A 257 20.99 1.39 0.71
N VAL A 258 20.28 1.64 -0.39
CA VAL A 258 20.10 3.00 -0.92
C VAL A 258 18.93 3.72 -0.23
N PRO A 259 19.14 4.93 0.35
CA PRO A 259 18.07 5.68 0.99
C PRO A 259 16.92 6.03 0.04
N ALA A 260 15.68 5.91 0.52
CA ALA A 260 14.48 6.15 -0.30
C ALA A 260 14.40 7.57 -0.89
N TRP A 261 14.85 8.58 -0.15
CA TRP A 261 14.89 9.97 -0.64
C TRP A 261 15.83 10.12 -1.84
N PHE A 262 16.97 9.43 -1.82
CA PHE A 262 17.98 9.51 -2.88
C PHE A 262 17.50 8.77 -4.12
N THR A 263 16.90 7.60 -3.92
CA THR A 263 16.25 6.84 -5.00
C THR A 263 15.19 7.68 -5.72
N LYS A 264 14.37 8.45 -4.99
CA LYS A 264 13.38 9.36 -5.60
C LYS A 264 14.04 10.44 -6.48
N GLN A 265 15.16 11.02 -6.05
CA GLN A 265 15.89 12.01 -6.86
C GLN A 265 16.44 11.39 -8.15
N VAL A 266 17.00 10.17 -8.07
CA VAL A 266 17.49 9.45 -9.24
C VAL A 266 16.35 9.13 -10.21
N VAL A 267 15.22 8.62 -9.71
CA VAL A 267 14.04 8.31 -10.55
C VAL A 267 13.48 9.56 -11.22
N ARG A 268 13.40 10.69 -10.50
CA ARG A 268 13.00 11.98 -11.06
C ARG A 268 13.91 12.38 -12.23
N ALA A 269 15.24 12.30 -12.04
CA ALA A 269 16.20 12.61 -13.10
C ALA A 269 16.06 11.69 -14.32
N LEU A 270 15.75 10.40 -14.11
CA LEU A 270 15.48 9.44 -15.19
C LEU A 270 14.21 9.76 -15.99
N PHE A 271 13.15 10.24 -15.33
CA PHE A 271 11.89 10.62 -15.99
C PHE A 271 11.94 11.99 -16.67
N GLU A 272 12.81 12.88 -16.20
CA GLU A 272 13.08 14.19 -16.84
C GLU A 272 14.01 14.08 -18.07
N LEU A 273 14.56 12.90 -18.36
CA LEU A 273 15.46 12.69 -19.50
C LEU A 273 14.75 13.01 -20.82
N ASP A 274 15.25 14.01 -21.55
CA ASP A 274 14.75 14.34 -22.89
C ASP A 274 14.99 13.17 -23.86
N PRO A 275 13.94 12.60 -24.49
CA PRO A 275 14.08 11.51 -25.45
C PRO A 275 14.92 11.84 -26.68
N ASN A 276 15.08 13.13 -27.02
CA ASN A 276 15.90 13.58 -28.12
C ASN A 276 17.33 13.94 -27.71
N SER A 277 17.70 13.81 -26.43
CA SER A 277 19.04 14.10 -25.94
C SER A 277 20.10 13.17 -26.53
N GLU A 278 21.36 13.62 -26.57
CA GLU A 278 22.52 12.80 -26.97
C GLU A 278 22.63 11.53 -26.12
N VAL A 279 22.20 11.59 -24.85
CA VAL A 279 22.16 10.46 -23.91
C VAL A 279 21.21 9.36 -24.40
N ALA A 280 19.97 9.73 -24.71
CA ALA A 280 18.93 8.82 -25.21
C ALA A 280 19.32 8.24 -26.59
N GLN A 281 19.83 9.07 -27.49
CA GLN A 281 20.26 8.66 -28.84
C GLN A 281 21.46 7.69 -28.80
N THR A 282 22.49 7.98 -28.00
CA THR A 282 23.67 7.12 -27.84
C THR A 282 23.31 5.81 -27.16
N GLY A 283 22.44 5.88 -26.14
CA GLY A 283 21.92 4.75 -25.39
C GLY A 283 20.96 3.85 -26.16
N LYS A 284 20.37 4.37 -27.26
CA LYS A 284 19.34 3.73 -28.10
C LYS A 284 18.05 3.40 -27.34
N TYR A 285 17.62 4.30 -26.47
CA TYR A 285 16.36 4.21 -25.74
C TYR A 285 15.69 5.57 -25.70
N PHE A 286 14.37 5.58 -25.52
CA PHE A 286 13.57 6.80 -25.39
C PHE A 286 13.69 7.41 -24.00
N GLY A 287 13.78 6.58 -22.97
CA GLY A 287 13.83 7.01 -21.58
C GLY A 287 13.44 5.89 -20.63
N PHE A 288 12.82 6.26 -19.52
CA PHE A 288 12.35 5.33 -18.49
C PHE A 288 10.88 5.61 -18.17
N ALA A 289 10.12 4.55 -17.91
CA ALA A 289 8.74 4.59 -17.44
C ALA A 289 8.67 4.18 -15.95
N PRO A 290 7.54 4.43 -15.27
CA PRO A 290 7.24 3.79 -13.99
C PRO A 290 7.51 2.28 -14.03
N ALA A 291 8.02 1.74 -12.92
CA ALA A 291 8.36 0.33 -12.83
C ALA A 291 7.16 -0.56 -13.22
N GLY A 292 7.38 -1.44 -14.19
CA GLY A 292 6.38 -2.41 -14.64
C GLY A 292 6.12 -3.52 -13.61
N ASP A 293 5.08 -4.32 -13.88
CA ASP A 293 4.73 -5.46 -13.04
C ASP A 293 5.57 -6.70 -13.38
N TYR A 294 6.64 -6.92 -12.62
CA TYR A 294 7.52 -8.08 -12.77
C TYR A 294 6.98 -9.38 -12.13
N SER A 295 5.84 -9.35 -11.44
CA SER A 295 5.28 -10.54 -10.76
C SER A 295 4.80 -11.62 -11.74
N GLN A 296 4.42 -11.22 -12.96
CA GLN A 296 4.04 -12.13 -14.03
C GLN A 296 5.23 -13.00 -14.48
N ILE A 297 6.42 -12.40 -14.54
CA ILE A 297 7.67 -13.09 -14.90
C ILE A 297 8.04 -14.08 -13.79
N GLU A 298 7.94 -13.66 -12.54
CA GLU A 298 8.14 -14.51 -11.36
C GLU A 298 7.20 -15.72 -11.38
N THR A 299 5.91 -15.49 -11.69
CA THR A 299 4.91 -16.56 -11.83
C THR A 299 5.30 -17.57 -12.91
N ILE A 300 5.73 -17.10 -14.08
CA ILE A 300 6.17 -17.98 -15.18
C ILE A 300 7.39 -18.79 -14.77
N MET A 301 8.39 -18.16 -14.16
CA MET A 301 9.61 -18.84 -13.71
C MET A 301 9.30 -19.91 -12.66
N VAL A 302 8.37 -19.64 -11.73
CA VAL A 302 7.88 -20.62 -10.75
C VAL A 302 7.15 -21.78 -11.43
N LYS A 303 6.21 -21.48 -12.33
CA LYS A 303 5.41 -22.50 -13.02
C LYS A 303 6.25 -23.39 -13.96
N LEU A 304 7.25 -22.81 -14.62
CA LEU A 304 8.20 -23.53 -15.47
C LEU A 304 9.32 -24.22 -14.69
N ARG A 305 9.35 -24.10 -13.34
CA ARG A 305 10.38 -24.65 -12.44
C ARG A 305 11.80 -24.16 -12.73
N VAL A 306 11.93 -22.89 -13.13
CA VAL A 306 13.20 -22.21 -13.42
C VAL A 306 13.61 -21.27 -12.26
N HIS A 307 12.76 -21.11 -11.24
CA HIS A 307 13.03 -20.28 -10.06
C HIS A 307 14.03 -20.94 -9.07
N PRO A 308 14.90 -20.18 -8.36
CA PRO A 308 15.95 -20.68 -7.47
C PRO A 308 15.42 -21.54 -6.32
N ASP A 309 14.22 -21.27 -5.83
CA ASP A 309 13.59 -22.09 -4.79
C ASP A 309 13.32 -23.54 -5.24
N TYR A 310 13.27 -23.80 -6.55
CA TYR A 310 13.13 -25.15 -7.11
C TYR A 310 14.45 -25.88 -7.35
N GLN A 311 15.60 -25.25 -7.12
CA GLN A 311 16.90 -25.93 -7.24
C GLN A 311 17.19 -26.87 -6.06
N PHE A 312 16.26 -27.09 -5.11
CA PHE A 312 16.45 -28.01 -3.99
C PHE A 312 16.43 -29.49 -4.44
N THR A 313 17.57 -30.00 -4.91
CA THR A 313 17.70 -31.42 -5.31
C THR A 313 17.86 -32.32 -4.08
N PHE A 314 17.31 -33.54 -4.12
CA PHE A 314 17.44 -34.55 -3.04
C PHE A 314 18.90 -34.84 -2.65
N THR A 315 19.84 -34.71 -3.59
CA THR A 315 21.28 -34.81 -3.33
C THR A 315 21.79 -33.72 -2.38
N MET A 316 21.32 -32.48 -2.51
CA MET A 316 21.68 -31.39 -1.58
C MET A 316 21.05 -31.57 -0.20
N PHE A 317 19.87 -32.20 -0.09
CA PHE A 317 19.30 -32.61 1.19
C PHE A 317 20.16 -33.68 1.88
N ILE A 318 20.60 -34.71 1.14
CA ILE A 318 21.49 -35.73 1.68
C ILE A 318 22.83 -35.12 2.12
N GLU A 319 23.45 -34.25 1.33
CA GLU A 319 24.72 -33.61 1.73
C GLU A 319 24.56 -32.77 2.99
N ARG A 320 23.54 -31.92 3.04
CA ARG A 320 23.24 -31.02 4.17
C ARG A 320 22.92 -31.76 5.46
N TYR A 321 22.26 -32.93 5.37
CA TYR A 321 21.73 -33.66 6.54
C TYR A 321 22.35 -35.06 6.74
N SER A 322 23.39 -35.42 5.99
CA SER A 322 24.05 -36.75 6.03
C SER A 322 24.45 -37.18 7.45
N HIS A 323 25.02 -36.26 8.22
CA HIS A 323 25.45 -36.53 9.60
C HIS A 323 24.26 -36.83 10.53
N TRP A 324 23.13 -36.15 10.36
CA TRP A 324 21.91 -36.40 11.14
C TRP A 324 21.24 -37.72 10.75
N LEU A 325 21.24 -38.06 9.46
CA LEU A 325 20.75 -39.35 8.96
C LEU A 325 21.57 -40.52 9.51
N MET A 326 22.90 -40.40 9.51
CA MET A 326 23.81 -41.40 10.09
C MET A 326 23.60 -41.57 11.60
N ALA A 327 23.41 -40.45 12.34
CA ALA A 327 23.13 -40.48 13.76
C ALA A 327 21.79 -41.18 14.07
N ALA A 328 20.74 -40.90 13.29
CA ALA A 328 19.43 -41.54 13.44
C ALA A 328 19.48 -43.05 13.16
N LEU A 329 20.25 -43.48 12.15
CA LEU A 329 20.42 -44.89 11.80
C LEU A 329 21.18 -45.65 12.91
N ALA A 330 22.22 -45.03 13.49
CA ALA A 330 22.97 -45.59 14.61
C ALA A 330 22.09 -45.74 15.87
N ALA A 331 21.25 -44.75 16.17
CA ALA A 331 20.31 -44.81 17.29
C ALA A 331 19.28 -45.94 17.12
N LEU A 332 18.74 -46.12 15.92
CA LEU A 332 17.83 -47.23 15.60
C LEU A 332 18.49 -48.60 15.74
N LEU A 333 19.76 -48.74 15.35
CA LEU A 333 20.51 -49.99 15.51
C LEU A 333 20.74 -50.32 16.99
N VAL A 334 21.09 -49.33 17.81
CA VAL A 334 21.26 -49.50 19.26
C VAL A 334 19.93 -49.89 19.92
N ALA A 335 18.83 -49.25 19.55
CA ALA A 335 17.49 -49.59 20.05
C ALA A 335 17.08 -51.02 19.66
N ALA A 336 17.37 -51.46 18.43
CA ALA A 336 17.09 -52.82 17.97
C ALA A 336 17.92 -53.87 18.72
N LEU A 337 19.21 -53.60 18.96
CA LEU A 337 20.09 -54.47 19.74
C LEU A 337 19.67 -54.56 21.21
N ALA A 338 19.26 -53.44 21.81
CA ALA A 338 18.73 -53.39 23.17
C ALA A 338 17.44 -54.22 23.30
N LEU A 339 16.54 -54.13 22.31
CA LEU A 339 15.30 -54.90 22.30
C LEU A 339 15.55 -56.42 22.18
N VAL A 340 16.52 -56.84 21.38
CA VAL A 340 16.92 -58.25 21.24
C VAL A 340 17.58 -58.76 22.53
N ALA A 341 18.44 -57.96 23.15
CA ALA A 341 19.06 -58.29 24.45
C ALA A 341 18.00 -58.41 25.55
N MET A 342 17.07 -57.46 25.61
CA MET A 342 15.97 -57.45 26.58
C MET A 342 15.07 -58.69 26.43
N ARG A 343 14.73 -59.10 25.20
CA ARG A 343 13.94 -60.32 24.95
C ARG A 343 14.68 -61.61 25.34
N ARG A 344 16.01 -61.67 25.20
CA ARG A 344 16.82 -62.81 25.65
C ARG A 344 16.90 -62.91 27.17
N VAL A 345 17.02 -61.78 27.86
CA VAL A 345 17.03 -61.72 29.33
C VAL A 345 15.67 -62.11 29.91
N ASN A 346 14.58 -61.61 29.30
CA ASN A 346 13.22 -61.86 29.79
C ASN A 346 12.77 -63.32 29.64
N ARG A 347 13.34 -64.08 28.69
CA ARG A 347 13.09 -65.53 28.56
C ARG A 347 13.86 -66.33 29.61
N ARG A 348 15.12 -65.98 29.87
CA ARG A 348 15.95 -66.64 30.91
C ARG A 348 15.41 -66.45 32.33
N LEU A 349 14.72 -65.31 32.58
CA LEU A 349 14.12 -65.03 33.88
C LEU A 349 12.93 -65.95 34.20
N ARG A 350 12.13 -66.32 33.19
CA ARG A 350 10.90 -67.11 33.40
C ARG A 350 11.19 -68.57 33.73
N ASP A 351 12.25 -69.12 33.15
CA ASP A 351 12.63 -70.52 33.35
C ASP A 351 13.33 -70.75 34.71
N ALA A 352 13.92 -69.70 35.31
CA ALA A 352 14.65 -69.78 36.59
C ALA A 352 13.75 -69.59 37.83
N LEU A 353 12.53 -69.07 37.66
CA LEU A 353 11.64 -68.64 38.75
C LEU A 353 10.82 -69.78 39.38
N ALA A 354 10.58 -70.87 38.65
CA ALA A 354 9.64 -71.91 39.07
C ALA A 354 10.22 -72.96 40.06
N GLU A 355 11.54 -73.10 40.15
CA GLU A 355 12.18 -74.20 40.90
C GLU A 355 12.84 -73.75 42.21
N ALA A 356 13.09 -72.45 42.38
CA ALA A 356 13.73 -71.87 43.56
C ALA A 356 12.74 -71.50 44.71
N GLU A 357 11.44 -71.53 44.45
CA GLU A 357 10.43 -70.83 45.26
C GLU A 357 10.08 -71.47 46.62
N ARG A 358 10.41 -72.75 46.89
CA ARG A 358 9.91 -73.43 48.12
C ARG A 358 10.92 -73.65 49.26
N LEU A 359 12.23 -73.57 49.02
CA LEU A 359 13.24 -73.80 50.06
C LEU A 359 14.21 -72.63 50.27
N ALA A 360 14.36 -71.73 49.28
CA ALA A 360 15.17 -70.52 49.42
C ALA A 360 14.43 -69.36 50.12
N LEU A 361 13.09 -69.42 50.21
CA LEU A 361 12.25 -68.30 50.65
C LEU A 361 12.56 -67.81 52.08
N ARG A 362 13.04 -68.66 53.00
CA ARG A 362 13.26 -68.22 54.39
C ARG A 362 14.58 -67.46 54.61
N ASP A 363 15.65 -67.86 53.93
CA ASP A 363 16.95 -67.19 54.03
C ASP A 363 17.11 -66.08 52.97
N ALA A 364 16.50 -66.22 51.79
CA ALA A 364 16.47 -65.19 50.75
C ALA A 364 15.59 -63.97 51.10
N LEU A 365 14.58 -64.10 51.98
CA LEU A 365 13.76 -62.96 52.40
C LEU A 365 14.56 -61.90 53.19
N LEU A 366 15.58 -62.30 53.96
CA LEU A 366 16.43 -61.34 54.70
C LEU A 366 17.60 -60.81 53.85
N GLU A 367 17.95 -61.51 52.76
CA GLU A 367 19.00 -61.10 51.82
C GLU A 367 18.46 -60.30 50.61
N SER A 368 17.18 -60.43 50.26
CA SER A 368 16.56 -59.76 49.10
C SER A 368 15.99 -58.36 49.37
N LEU A 369 15.94 -57.92 50.63
CA LEU A 369 15.33 -56.63 51.00
C LEU A 369 16.09 -55.40 50.50
N GLY A 370 17.30 -55.54 49.94
CA GLY A 370 18.12 -54.42 49.48
C GLY A 370 18.60 -53.49 50.61
N GLU A 371 18.17 -53.75 51.85
CA GLU A 371 18.54 -53.06 53.08
C GLU A 371 19.56 -53.89 53.86
N GLY A 372 20.51 -53.21 54.51
CA GLY A 372 21.40 -53.81 55.47
C GLY A 372 20.67 -54.06 56.79
N VAL A 373 20.65 -55.31 57.27
CA VAL A 373 19.98 -55.70 58.53
C VAL A 373 21.01 -56.19 59.53
N ILE A 374 20.97 -55.64 60.74
CA ILE A 374 21.86 -55.95 61.85
C ILE A 374 21.03 -56.20 63.12
N GLY A 375 21.28 -57.30 63.81
CA GLY A 375 20.73 -57.60 65.12
C GLY A 375 21.80 -57.44 66.20
N ILE A 376 21.45 -56.81 67.32
CA ILE A 376 22.32 -56.63 68.48
C ILE A 376 21.72 -57.20 69.75
N ASP A 377 22.56 -57.64 70.69
CA ASP A 377 22.15 -58.08 72.04
C ASP A 377 21.99 -56.91 73.03
N LYS A 378 21.67 -57.24 74.30
CA LYS A 378 21.56 -56.27 75.41
C LYS A 378 22.84 -55.50 75.72
N ALA A 379 24.00 -56.01 75.32
CA ALA A 379 25.28 -55.35 75.50
C ALA A 379 25.64 -54.45 74.29
N GLY A 380 24.83 -54.46 73.22
CA GLY A 380 25.06 -53.71 72.00
C GLY A 380 25.98 -54.41 71.01
N ASN A 381 26.27 -55.69 71.21
CA ASN A 381 27.12 -56.48 70.32
C ASN A 381 26.31 -57.09 69.20
N ILE A 382 26.88 -57.13 67.99
CA ILE A 382 26.22 -57.69 66.80
C ILE A 382 26.07 -59.20 66.96
N THR A 383 24.83 -59.67 67.03
CA THR A 383 24.48 -61.10 67.06
C THR A 383 24.10 -61.64 65.69
N PHE A 384 23.68 -60.76 64.79
CA PHE A 384 23.26 -61.09 63.43
C PHE A 384 23.59 -59.95 62.47
N ILE A 385 24.03 -60.27 61.25
CA ILE A 385 24.24 -59.30 60.19
C ILE A 385 24.03 -59.96 58.82
N ASN A 386 23.20 -59.35 57.97
CA ASN A 386 22.91 -59.88 56.63
C ASN A 386 24.01 -59.51 55.61
N ALA A 387 23.99 -60.17 54.44
CA ALA A 387 24.99 -59.96 53.40
C ALA A 387 25.03 -58.51 52.88
N THR A 388 23.87 -57.86 52.74
CA THR A 388 23.77 -56.46 52.29
C THR A 388 24.43 -55.50 53.26
N ALA A 389 24.26 -55.69 54.58
CA ALA A 389 24.92 -54.89 55.59
C ALA A 389 26.45 -55.08 55.55
N LEU A 390 26.93 -56.31 55.38
CA LEU A 390 28.35 -56.61 55.23
C LEU A 390 28.95 -55.93 53.98
N ALA A 391 28.25 -56.01 52.84
CA ALA A 391 28.69 -55.38 51.60
C ALA A 391 28.72 -53.85 51.71
N ASN A 392 27.69 -53.24 52.29
CA ASN A 392 27.64 -51.79 52.49
C ASN A 392 28.70 -51.32 53.50
N LEU A 393 28.92 -52.03 54.60
CA LEU A 393 29.87 -51.57 55.62
C LEU A 393 31.32 -51.98 55.32
N GLY A 394 31.54 -52.96 54.44
CA GLY A 394 32.87 -53.44 54.04
C GLY A 394 33.56 -54.35 55.07
N PHE A 395 32.82 -54.87 56.04
CA PHE A 395 33.32 -55.84 57.02
C PHE A 395 33.02 -57.27 56.58
N THR A 396 33.86 -58.23 56.99
CA THR A 396 33.50 -59.65 56.89
C THR A 396 32.59 -60.05 58.06
N ARG A 397 31.84 -61.14 57.92
CA ARG A 397 30.93 -61.60 58.97
C ARG A 397 31.67 -61.90 60.28
N GLU A 398 32.86 -62.49 60.18
CA GLU A 398 33.72 -62.83 61.33
C GLU A 398 34.25 -61.58 62.05
N GLU A 399 34.49 -60.49 61.32
CA GLU A 399 34.93 -59.20 61.87
C GLU A 399 33.80 -58.43 62.55
N ALA A 400 32.55 -58.65 62.14
CA ALA A 400 31.39 -57.92 62.63
C ALA A 400 30.71 -58.61 63.84
N LEU A 401 30.57 -59.94 63.81
CA LEU A 401 29.86 -60.67 64.87
C LEU A 401 30.58 -60.56 66.22
N GLY A 402 29.82 -60.27 67.28
CA GLY A 402 30.32 -60.11 68.64
C GLY A 402 30.96 -58.76 68.93
N CYS A 403 31.14 -57.89 67.94
CA CYS A 403 31.64 -56.54 68.13
C CYS A 403 30.52 -55.54 68.47
N ASP A 404 30.88 -54.47 69.18
CA ASP A 404 29.97 -53.37 69.52
C ASP A 404 29.59 -52.59 68.25
N MET A 405 28.29 -52.58 67.93
CA MET A 405 27.77 -52.00 66.68
C MET A 405 28.03 -50.49 66.56
N HIS A 406 27.87 -49.75 67.67
CA HIS A 406 28.03 -48.30 67.71
C HIS A 406 29.48 -47.92 67.40
N ARG A 407 30.42 -48.58 68.07
CA ARG A 407 31.86 -48.37 67.83
C ARG A 407 32.31 -48.75 66.44
N LEU A 408 31.67 -49.75 65.85
CA LEU A 408 32.07 -50.29 64.55
C LEU A 408 31.57 -49.43 63.37
N THR A 409 30.39 -48.82 63.48
CA THR A 409 29.70 -48.24 62.31
C THR A 409 29.03 -46.87 62.54
N HIS A 410 28.76 -46.47 63.79
CA HIS A 410 27.95 -45.28 64.10
C HIS A 410 28.63 -44.34 65.11
N HIS A 411 29.96 -44.30 65.09
CA HIS A 411 30.78 -43.72 66.15
C HIS A 411 31.10 -42.21 66.00
N HIS A 412 30.83 -41.58 64.85
CA HIS A 412 30.99 -40.13 64.63
C HIS A 412 29.77 -39.53 63.91
N HIS A 413 29.66 -38.21 63.95
CA HIS A 413 28.80 -37.42 63.06
C HIS A 413 29.49 -37.17 61.71
N PRO A 414 28.77 -36.73 60.65
CA PRO A 414 29.36 -36.42 59.34
C PRO A 414 30.49 -35.37 59.38
N ASP A 415 30.46 -34.49 60.38
CA ASP A 415 31.45 -33.44 60.60
C ASP A 415 32.69 -33.92 61.40
N GLY A 416 32.76 -35.21 61.73
CA GLY A 416 33.88 -35.84 62.42
C GLY A 416 33.83 -35.74 63.95
N ARG A 417 32.80 -35.11 64.54
CA ARG A 417 32.62 -35.13 66.00
C ARG A 417 32.22 -36.52 66.49
N ALA A 418 32.75 -36.95 67.64
CA ALA A 418 32.39 -38.25 68.22
C ALA A 418 30.89 -38.29 68.52
N TYR A 419 30.22 -39.38 68.16
CA TYR A 419 28.80 -39.60 68.44
C TYR A 419 28.69 -40.33 69.79
N PRO A 420 28.18 -39.68 70.86
CA PRO A 420 28.01 -40.34 72.15
C PRO A 420 27.08 -41.56 72.03
N ARG A 421 27.43 -42.64 72.73
CA ARG A 421 26.66 -43.89 72.68
C ARG A 421 25.25 -43.71 73.25
N GLU A 422 25.11 -42.86 74.25
CA GLU A 422 23.86 -42.54 74.93
C GLU A 422 22.86 -41.83 74.02
N GLU A 423 23.36 -41.14 73.00
CA GLU A 423 22.56 -40.40 72.01
C GLU A 423 22.30 -41.22 70.74
N CYS A 424 22.95 -42.38 70.58
CA CYS A 424 22.75 -43.26 69.45
C CYS A 424 21.31 -43.81 69.42
N PRO A 425 20.53 -43.59 68.33
CA PRO A 425 19.16 -44.07 68.22
C PRO A 425 18.99 -45.58 68.41
N ILE A 426 20.00 -46.38 68.05
CA ILE A 426 19.98 -47.83 68.24
C ILE A 426 20.09 -48.16 69.73
N PHE A 427 20.96 -47.44 70.44
CA PHE A 427 21.16 -47.63 71.87
C PHE A 427 19.99 -47.07 72.69
N THR A 428 19.43 -45.92 72.31
CA THR A 428 18.21 -45.39 72.95
C THR A 428 17.03 -46.34 72.75
N THR A 429 16.90 -46.96 71.57
CA THR A 429 15.89 -48.02 71.30
C THR A 429 16.09 -49.22 72.22
N LEU A 430 17.34 -49.65 72.44
CA LEU A 430 17.69 -50.77 73.31
C LEU A 430 17.32 -50.52 74.79
N HIS A 431 17.38 -49.27 75.25
CA HIS A 431 17.11 -48.90 76.65
C HIS A 431 15.65 -48.50 76.91
N SER A 432 15.08 -47.71 76.00
CA SER A 432 13.73 -47.16 76.15
C SER A 432 12.63 -48.08 75.60
N GLY A 433 12.98 -49.00 74.70
CA GLY A 433 12.02 -49.81 73.96
C GLY A 433 11.19 -49.04 72.92
N GLN A 434 11.48 -47.75 72.69
CA GLN A 434 10.81 -46.96 71.66
C GLN A 434 11.52 -47.14 70.32
N PRO A 435 10.80 -47.52 69.24
CA PRO A 435 11.41 -47.67 67.92
C PRO A 435 11.85 -46.32 67.35
N TYR A 436 12.89 -46.34 66.51
CA TYR A 436 13.39 -45.17 65.81
C TYR A 436 13.31 -45.36 64.29
N SER A 437 12.96 -44.30 63.57
CA SER A 437 12.99 -44.24 62.12
C SER A 437 13.50 -42.85 61.70
N GLY A 438 14.53 -42.79 60.87
CA GLY A 438 15.03 -41.54 60.31
C GLY A 438 16.45 -41.62 59.77
N GLU A 439 16.89 -40.52 59.17
CA GLU A 439 18.23 -40.43 58.59
C GLU A 439 19.32 -40.44 59.67
N GLN A 440 20.38 -41.20 59.39
CA GLN A 440 21.58 -41.32 60.20
C GLN A 440 22.80 -41.38 59.27
N TRP A 441 23.99 -41.46 59.87
CA TRP A 441 25.23 -41.50 59.13
C TRP A 441 26.09 -42.66 59.60
N TYR A 442 26.42 -43.57 58.69
CA TYR A 442 27.23 -44.75 58.98
C TYR A 442 28.62 -44.60 58.39
N PHE A 443 29.57 -45.33 58.95
CA PHE A 443 30.95 -45.39 58.48
C PHE A 443 31.31 -46.81 58.06
N ARG A 444 31.94 -46.91 56.89
CA ARG A 444 32.48 -48.17 56.36
C ARG A 444 33.84 -48.47 57.01
N LYS A 445 34.32 -49.70 56.85
CA LYS A 445 35.64 -50.15 57.33
C LYS A 445 36.81 -49.28 56.87
N ASN A 446 36.72 -48.71 55.66
CA ASN A 446 37.73 -47.82 55.09
C ASN A 446 37.70 -46.40 55.70
N GLY A 447 36.78 -46.11 56.63
CA GLY A 447 36.59 -44.80 57.25
C GLY A 447 35.67 -43.85 56.47
N GLU A 448 35.13 -44.28 55.32
CA GLU A 448 34.20 -43.48 54.51
C GLU A 448 32.83 -43.43 55.17
N GLY A 449 32.35 -42.21 55.43
CA GLY A 449 31.01 -41.97 55.95
C GLY A 449 29.97 -41.86 54.83
N PHE A 450 28.78 -42.41 55.02
CA PHE A 450 27.67 -42.34 54.07
C PHE A 450 26.31 -42.17 54.78
N PRO A 451 25.35 -41.45 54.17
CA PRO A 451 24.03 -41.29 54.73
C PRO A 451 23.24 -42.59 54.62
N VAL A 452 22.52 -42.92 55.69
CA VAL A 452 21.61 -44.06 55.72
C VAL A 452 20.24 -43.63 56.21
N ASN A 453 19.18 -44.20 55.65
CA ASN A 453 17.88 -44.19 56.30
C ASN A 453 17.83 -45.38 57.27
N LEU A 454 17.70 -45.13 58.57
CA LEU A 454 17.79 -46.13 59.63
C LEU A 454 16.44 -46.38 60.27
N ASN A 455 16.05 -47.65 60.38
CA ASN A 455 14.93 -48.14 61.17
C ASN A 455 15.44 -49.08 62.27
N ALA A 456 15.18 -48.76 63.54
CA ALA A 456 15.57 -49.57 64.69
C ALA A 456 14.32 -50.04 65.46
N GLN A 457 14.20 -51.35 65.68
CA GLN A 457 13.08 -52.00 66.35
C GLN A 457 13.57 -52.87 67.51
N PRO A 458 13.01 -52.76 68.73
CA PRO A 458 13.39 -53.61 69.84
C PRO A 458 12.88 -55.04 69.61
N ILE A 459 13.71 -56.03 69.94
CA ILE A 459 13.34 -57.44 69.99
C ILE A 459 12.91 -57.73 71.42
N VAL A 460 11.65 -58.12 71.63
CA VAL A 460 11.11 -58.45 72.96
C VAL A 460 10.82 -59.95 73.06
N ASP A 461 10.96 -60.51 74.27
CA ASP A 461 10.53 -61.89 74.54
C ASP A 461 9.01 -61.98 74.84
N ALA A 462 8.52 -63.21 75.06
CA ALA A 462 7.12 -63.47 75.39
C ALA A 462 6.65 -62.83 76.72
N ALA A 463 7.57 -62.40 77.58
CA ALA A 463 7.29 -61.67 78.81
C ALA A 463 7.39 -60.14 78.63
N GLY A 464 7.62 -59.66 77.39
CA GLY A 464 7.72 -58.24 77.05
C GLY A 464 9.06 -57.60 77.41
N GLN A 465 10.08 -58.37 77.79
CA GLN A 465 11.40 -57.84 78.11
C GLN A 465 12.25 -57.69 76.85
N ILE A 466 12.97 -56.56 76.72
CA ILE A 466 13.86 -56.30 75.60
C ILE A 466 15.05 -57.28 75.66
N GLN A 467 15.25 -58.02 74.57
CA GLN A 467 16.33 -58.99 74.35
C GLN A 467 17.44 -58.45 73.44
N GLY A 468 17.13 -57.43 72.65
CA GLY A 468 18.06 -56.83 71.70
C GLY A 468 17.35 -55.80 70.82
N VAL A 469 18.03 -55.36 69.76
CA VAL A 469 17.46 -54.48 68.73
C VAL A 469 17.79 -55.05 67.36
N VAL A 470 16.84 -55.02 66.44
CA VAL A 470 17.10 -55.22 65.02
C VAL A 470 17.07 -53.86 64.32
N THR A 471 18.09 -53.59 63.53
CA THR A 471 18.22 -52.36 62.74
C THR A 471 18.26 -52.71 61.26
N ALA A 472 17.42 -52.06 60.47
CA ALA A 472 17.48 -52.09 59.01
C ALA A 472 17.92 -50.71 58.52
N PHE A 473 18.87 -50.66 57.57
CA PHE A 473 19.38 -49.42 57.02
C PHE A 473 19.53 -49.49 55.50
N GLN A 474 19.23 -48.37 54.83
CA GLN A 474 19.40 -48.23 53.39
C GLN A 474 20.40 -47.11 53.09
N ASP A 475 21.38 -47.36 52.22
CA ASP A 475 22.28 -46.32 51.71
C ASP A 475 21.51 -45.39 50.77
N ILE A 476 21.39 -44.11 51.14
CA ILE A 476 20.62 -43.10 50.39
C ILE A 476 21.52 -42.14 49.60
N THR A 477 22.81 -42.48 49.40
CA THR A 477 23.77 -41.63 48.69
C THR A 477 23.34 -41.32 47.25
N GLN A 478 22.90 -42.33 46.50
CA GLN A 478 22.48 -42.14 45.10
C GLN A 478 21.16 -41.37 45.00
N GLU A 479 20.23 -41.61 45.91
CA GLU A 479 18.94 -40.90 45.94
C GLU A 479 19.13 -39.40 46.18
N LYS A 480 20.02 -39.02 47.11
CA LYS A 480 20.36 -37.61 47.33
C LYS A 480 21.01 -36.97 46.10
N ARG A 481 21.92 -37.69 45.41
CA ARG A 481 22.53 -37.20 44.16
C ARG A 481 21.50 -36.99 43.05
N ASN A 482 20.56 -37.92 42.89
CA ASN A 482 19.49 -37.83 41.89
C ASN A 482 18.57 -36.64 42.17
N LEU A 483 18.23 -36.38 43.44
CA LEU A 483 17.43 -35.23 43.85
C LEU A 483 18.12 -33.90 43.53
N ASP A 484 19.43 -33.79 43.77
CA ASP A 484 20.22 -32.61 43.44
C ASP A 484 20.35 -32.39 41.92
N GLU A 485 20.45 -33.46 41.14
CA GLU A 485 20.48 -33.40 39.68
C GLU A 485 19.11 -32.99 39.11
N LEU A 486 18.02 -33.52 39.64
CA LEU A 486 16.66 -33.15 39.26
C LEU A 486 16.35 -31.67 39.57
N ALA A 487 16.82 -31.17 40.71
CA ALA A 487 16.70 -29.75 41.06
C ALA A 487 17.44 -28.85 40.05
N ARG A 488 18.63 -29.24 39.62
CA ARG A 488 19.38 -28.53 38.56
C ARG A 488 18.67 -28.57 37.22
N TYR A 489 18.09 -29.71 36.83
CA TYR A 489 17.30 -29.81 35.60
C TYR A 489 16.05 -28.93 35.61
N ARG A 490 15.33 -28.85 36.74
CA ARG A 490 14.16 -27.97 36.88
C ARG A 490 14.52 -26.50 36.65
N LEU A 491 15.57 -26.01 37.31
CA LEU A 491 16.03 -24.62 37.15
C LEU A 491 16.44 -24.32 35.70
N HIS A 492 17.10 -25.26 35.02
CA HIS A 492 17.47 -25.09 33.62
C HIS A 492 16.25 -25.05 32.68
N LEU A 493 15.25 -25.91 32.90
CA LEU A 493 14.03 -25.93 32.10
C LEU A 493 13.21 -24.66 32.28
N GLU A 494 13.11 -24.13 33.50
CA GLU A 494 12.43 -22.87 33.79
C GLU A 494 13.07 -21.70 33.01
N ASP A 495 14.40 -21.63 32.96
CA ASP A 495 15.14 -20.63 32.18
C ASP A 495 14.88 -20.75 30.67
N VAL A 496 14.92 -21.97 30.13
CA VAL A 496 14.63 -22.23 28.70
C VAL A 496 13.19 -21.85 28.34
N VAL A 497 12.22 -22.21 29.18
CA VAL A 497 10.81 -21.84 28.97
C VAL A 497 10.67 -20.32 29.00
N ALA A 498 11.25 -19.63 29.98
CA ALA A 498 11.20 -18.17 30.06
C ALA A 498 11.76 -17.51 28.80
N ARG A 499 12.92 -17.97 28.31
CA ARG A 499 13.54 -17.44 27.09
C ARG A 499 12.68 -17.69 25.84
N ARG A 500 12.13 -18.90 25.68
CA ARG A 500 11.25 -19.24 24.55
C ARG A 500 9.95 -18.46 24.56
N THR A 501 9.40 -18.21 25.75
CA THR A 501 8.17 -17.43 25.89
C THR A 501 8.41 -15.96 25.51
N ALA A 502 9.56 -15.39 25.87
CA ALA A 502 9.96 -14.05 25.45
C ALA A 502 10.23 -13.94 23.94
N GLU A 503 10.92 -14.94 23.34
CA GLU A 503 11.15 -15.01 21.88
C GLU A 503 9.81 -15.06 21.12
N LEU A 504 8.86 -15.89 21.58
CA LEU A 504 7.55 -16.03 20.95
C LEU A 504 6.72 -14.74 21.08
N ALA A 505 6.71 -14.11 22.25
CA ALA A 505 6.03 -12.84 22.46
C ALA A 505 6.57 -11.76 21.51
N SER A 506 7.90 -11.65 21.38
CA SER A 506 8.52 -10.70 20.45
C SER A 506 8.17 -10.98 18.98
N ALA A 507 8.10 -12.25 18.57
CA ALA A 507 7.70 -12.62 17.21
C ALA A 507 6.23 -12.31 16.93
N MET A 508 5.35 -12.52 17.92
CA MET A 508 3.93 -12.19 17.83
C MET A 508 3.72 -10.67 17.67
N THR A 509 4.38 -9.87 18.51
CA THR A 509 4.29 -8.41 18.43
C THR A 509 4.81 -7.88 17.08
N ALA A 510 5.88 -8.47 16.54
CA ALA A 510 6.39 -8.12 15.21
C ALA A 510 5.40 -8.48 14.09
N ALA A 511 4.73 -9.64 14.17
CA ALA A 511 3.72 -10.06 13.21
C ALA A 511 2.46 -9.18 13.26
N GLU A 512 2.00 -8.81 14.45
CA GLU A 512 0.87 -7.89 14.63
C GLU A 512 1.19 -6.48 14.13
N ALA A 513 2.38 -5.97 14.42
CA ALA A 513 2.86 -4.69 13.90
C ALA A 513 2.92 -4.69 12.37
N ALA A 514 3.42 -5.78 11.75
CA ALA A 514 3.44 -5.93 10.30
C ALA A 514 2.02 -5.95 9.69
N ASN A 515 1.07 -6.62 10.34
CA ASN A 515 -0.31 -6.70 9.85
C ASN A 515 -1.07 -5.36 10.00
N GLN A 516 -0.82 -4.63 11.10
CA GLN A 516 -1.32 -3.28 11.30
C GLN A 516 -0.72 -2.31 10.27
N ALA A 517 0.59 -2.38 10.02
CA ALA A 517 1.26 -1.58 9.00
C ALA A 517 0.72 -1.86 7.59
N LYS A 518 0.46 -3.14 7.24
CA LYS A 518 -0.18 -3.52 5.97
C LYS A 518 -1.59 -2.92 5.83
N SER A 519 -2.37 -2.94 6.91
CA SER A 519 -3.73 -2.37 6.91
C SER A 519 -3.72 -0.84 6.81
N ALA A 520 -2.82 -0.17 7.53
CA ALA A 520 -2.64 1.28 7.48
C ALA A 520 -2.13 1.73 6.11
N PHE A 521 -1.20 0.98 5.50
CA PHE A 521 -0.72 1.23 4.15
C PHE A 521 -1.85 1.18 3.11
N LEU A 522 -2.73 0.17 3.18
CA LEU A 522 -3.85 0.06 2.25
C LEU A 522 -4.90 1.17 2.45
N ALA A 523 -5.15 1.56 3.71
CA ALA A 523 -6.02 2.70 4.01
C ALA A 523 -5.44 4.02 3.46
N ASN A 524 -4.16 4.28 3.68
CA ASN A 524 -3.50 5.50 3.18
C ASN A 524 -3.42 5.51 1.65
N MET A 525 -3.04 4.40 1.02
CA MET A 525 -3.04 4.25 -0.44
C MET A 525 -4.43 4.50 -1.04
N SER A 526 -5.51 4.11 -0.36
CA SER A 526 -6.86 4.44 -0.83
C SER A 526 -7.07 5.94 -0.91
N HIS A 527 -6.67 6.70 0.10
CA HIS A 527 -6.85 8.16 0.13
C HIS A 527 -5.96 8.84 -0.92
N GLU A 528 -4.72 8.38 -1.08
CA GLU A 528 -3.78 8.90 -2.08
C GLU A 528 -4.19 8.61 -3.53
N ILE A 529 -4.88 7.49 -3.79
CA ILE A 529 -5.41 7.18 -5.13
C ILE A 529 -6.76 7.85 -5.36
N ARG A 530 -7.62 7.93 -4.33
CA ARG A 530 -8.97 8.51 -4.46
C ARG A 530 -8.93 10.01 -4.75
N THR A 531 -7.99 10.74 -4.17
CA THR A 531 -7.85 12.19 -4.36
C THR A 531 -7.61 12.61 -5.83
N PRO A 532 -6.59 12.09 -6.54
CA PRO A 532 -6.40 12.40 -7.96
C PRO A 532 -7.54 11.83 -8.82
N MET A 533 -8.12 10.69 -8.45
CA MET A 533 -9.26 10.12 -9.18
C MET A 533 -10.52 10.99 -9.09
N ASN A 534 -10.78 11.57 -7.93
CA ASN A 534 -11.90 12.48 -7.72
C ASN A 534 -11.72 13.76 -8.53
N ALA A 535 -10.49 14.29 -8.60
CA ALA A 535 -10.15 15.40 -9.46
C ALA A 535 -10.39 15.08 -10.95
N ILE A 536 -9.97 13.89 -11.41
CA ILE A 536 -10.19 13.44 -12.80
C ILE A 536 -11.68 13.32 -13.11
N VAL A 537 -12.48 12.71 -12.23
CA VAL A 537 -13.93 12.57 -12.42
C VAL A 537 -14.61 13.94 -12.43
N GLY A 538 -14.27 14.82 -11.50
CA GLY A 538 -14.80 16.18 -11.41
C GLY A 538 -14.48 17.04 -12.62
N LEU A 539 -13.20 17.11 -13.03
CA LEU A 539 -12.77 17.87 -14.20
C LEU A 539 -13.37 17.31 -15.49
N THR A 540 -13.49 15.98 -15.62
CA THR A 540 -14.13 15.37 -16.79
C THR A 540 -15.62 15.71 -16.87
N TYR A 541 -16.29 15.80 -15.72
CA TYR A 541 -17.68 16.23 -15.63
C TYR A 541 -17.85 17.69 -16.06
N LEU A 542 -16.98 18.59 -15.57
CA LEU A 542 -16.97 20.00 -15.98
C LEU A 542 -16.73 20.14 -17.49
N LEU A 543 -15.74 19.42 -18.04
CA LEU A 543 -15.43 19.45 -19.47
C LEU A 543 -16.56 18.87 -20.35
N LEU A 544 -17.27 17.84 -19.88
CA LEU A 544 -18.42 17.28 -20.59
C LEU A 544 -19.54 18.32 -20.81
N ARG A 545 -19.63 19.32 -19.94
CA ARG A 545 -20.62 20.40 -20.01
C ARG A 545 -20.26 21.46 -21.05
N ASP A 546 -18.98 21.82 -21.14
CA ASP A 546 -18.52 22.94 -21.98
C ASP A 546 -18.25 22.52 -23.44
N VAL A 547 -17.98 21.23 -23.65
CA VAL A 547 -17.72 20.67 -24.98
C VAL A 547 -19.02 20.47 -25.76
N ARG A 548 -19.13 21.11 -26.94
CA ARG A 548 -20.26 20.94 -27.88
C ARG A 548 -19.99 19.93 -29.01
N ASP A 549 -18.75 19.49 -29.17
CA ASP A 549 -18.38 18.48 -30.17
C ASP A 549 -18.74 17.06 -29.69
N ALA A 550 -19.56 16.35 -30.47
CA ALA A 550 -20.02 15.00 -30.13
C ALA A 550 -18.87 13.98 -30.00
N GLY A 551 -17.77 14.16 -30.75
CA GLY A 551 -16.60 13.30 -30.67
C GLY A 551 -15.82 13.48 -29.35
N GLN A 552 -15.64 14.73 -28.92
CA GLN A 552 -15.03 15.06 -27.63
C GLN A 552 -15.92 14.67 -26.45
N GLN A 553 -17.25 14.86 -26.52
CA GLN A 553 -18.19 14.37 -25.50
C GLN A 553 -18.09 12.85 -25.33
N SER A 554 -18.06 12.09 -26.43
CA SER A 554 -17.89 10.63 -26.38
C SER A 554 -16.57 10.22 -25.73
N ARG A 555 -15.47 10.94 -26.01
CA ARG A 555 -14.16 10.67 -25.38
C ARG A 555 -14.17 10.96 -23.88
N LEU A 556 -14.73 12.10 -23.47
CA LEU A 556 -14.82 12.46 -22.05
C LEU A 556 -15.77 11.52 -21.28
N ALA A 557 -16.88 11.09 -21.88
CA ALA A 557 -17.77 10.09 -21.30
C ALA A 557 -17.05 8.74 -21.06
N LYS A 558 -16.16 8.34 -21.97
CA LYS A 558 -15.31 7.15 -21.80
C LYS A 558 -14.30 7.33 -20.65
N VAL A 559 -13.68 8.50 -20.54
CA VAL A 559 -12.77 8.83 -19.42
C VAL A 559 -13.51 8.77 -18.08
N SER A 560 -14.70 9.36 -18.01
CA SER A 560 -15.55 9.32 -16.80
C SER A 560 -15.94 7.89 -16.43
N THR A 561 -16.32 7.08 -17.42
CA THR A 561 -16.69 5.66 -17.21
C THR A 561 -15.49 4.84 -16.71
N ALA A 562 -14.31 5.04 -17.30
CA ALA A 562 -13.08 4.36 -16.89
C ALA A 562 -12.67 4.76 -15.46
N ALA A 563 -12.80 6.04 -15.12
CA ALA A 563 -12.48 6.55 -13.79
C ALA A 563 -13.42 6.01 -12.70
N LYS A 564 -14.74 5.99 -12.96
CA LYS A 564 -15.73 5.36 -12.08
C LYS A 564 -15.49 3.86 -11.91
N HIS A 565 -15.11 3.17 -12.99
CA HIS A 565 -14.77 1.75 -12.93
C HIS A 565 -13.57 1.51 -12.00
N LEU A 566 -12.49 2.28 -12.15
CA LEU A 566 -11.29 2.16 -11.33
C LEU A 566 -11.57 2.42 -9.84
N LEU A 567 -12.40 3.43 -9.51
CA LEU A 567 -12.85 3.68 -8.14
C LEU A 567 -13.62 2.49 -7.56
N GLY A 568 -14.46 1.83 -8.37
CA GLY A 568 -15.14 0.59 -7.98
C GLY A 568 -14.15 -0.53 -7.62
N ILE A 569 -13.12 -0.74 -8.45
CA ILE A 569 -12.07 -1.74 -8.20
C ILE A 569 -11.33 -1.46 -6.89
N ILE A 570 -10.99 -0.20 -6.64
CA ILE A 570 -10.28 0.21 -5.42
C ILE A 570 -11.15 -0.05 -4.19
N ASN A 571 -12.43 0.33 -4.24
CA ASN A 571 -13.36 0.08 -3.15
C ASN A 571 -13.55 -1.42 -2.88
N ASP A 572 -13.63 -2.26 -3.91
CA ASP A 572 -13.71 -3.72 -3.77
C ASP A 572 -12.47 -4.29 -3.06
N ILE A 573 -11.26 -3.83 -3.41
CA ILE A 573 -10.01 -4.29 -2.78
C ILE A 573 -9.96 -3.88 -1.30
N LEU A 574 -10.46 -2.69 -0.97
CA LEU A 574 -10.49 -2.20 0.39
C LEU A 574 -11.52 -2.92 1.24
N ASP A 575 -12.73 -3.13 0.72
CA ASP A 575 -13.75 -3.92 1.38
C ASP A 575 -13.23 -5.35 1.63
N PHE A 576 -12.58 -5.97 0.64
CA PHE A 576 -11.94 -7.28 0.81
C PHE A 576 -10.90 -7.28 1.96
N SER A 577 -10.01 -6.28 1.98
CA SER A 577 -8.95 -6.17 2.99
C SER A 577 -9.50 -5.96 4.41
N LYS A 578 -10.58 -5.17 4.55
CA LYS A 578 -11.25 -4.95 5.85
C LYS A 578 -11.88 -6.23 6.37
N ILE A 579 -12.48 -7.02 5.48
CA ILE A 579 -13.15 -8.23 5.90
C ILE A 579 -12.14 -9.34 6.26
N GLU A 580 -10.99 -9.43 5.59
CA GLU A 580 -9.88 -10.30 6.04
C GLU A 580 -9.34 -9.88 7.41
N ALA A 581 -9.25 -8.58 7.67
CA ALA A 581 -8.79 -8.04 8.95
C ALA A 581 -9.85 -8.11 10.08
N GLY A 582 -11.08 -8.56 9.80
CA GLY A 582 -12.18 -8.61 10.77
C GLY A 582 -12.70 -7.24 11.22
N LYS A 583 -12.39 -6.17 10.49
CA LYS A 583 -12.72 -4.77 10.84
C LYS A 583 -14.03 -4.27 10.23
N LEU A 584 -14.76 -5.09 9.48
CA LEU A 584 -16.04 -4.69 8.89
C LEU A 584 -17.20 -4.93 9.88
N THR A 585 -17.81 -3.86 10.37
CA THR A 585 -18.97 -3.90 11.27
C THR A 585 -20.27 -3.77 10.48
N LEU A 586 -21.27 -4.59 10.81
CA LEU A 586 -22.60 -4.50 10.20
C LEU A 586 -23.46 -3.43 10.88
N GLU A 587 -24.22 -2.70 10.08
CA GLU A 587 -25.25 -1.79 10.58
C GLU A 587 -26.53 -2.56 10.98
N SER A 588 -27.34 -2.00 11.87
CA SER A 588 -28.61 -2.59 12.28
C SER A 588 -29.71 -1.53 12.31
N THR A 589 -30.26 -1.24 11.14
CA THR A 589 -31.30 -0.23 10.90
C THR A 589 -32.61 -0.87 10.47
N ASP A 590 -33.72 -0.19 10.74
CA ASP A 590 -35.06 -0.61 10.31
C ASP A 590 -35.26 -0.20 8.82
N PHE A 591 -35.64 -1.14 7.96
CA PHE A 591 -35.79 -0.94 6.52
C PHE A 591 -36.94 -1.75 5.91
N SER A 592 -37.42 -1.33 4.73
CA SER A 592 -38.37 -2.12 3.93
C SER A 592 -37.62 -2.92 2.87
N LEU A 593 -37.83 -4.24 2.84
CA LEU A 593 -37.19 -5.10 1.84
C LEU A 593 -37.61 -4.73 0.41
N GLU A 594 -38.87 -4.33 0.23
CA GLU A 594 -39.41 -3.93 -1.06
C GLU A 594 -38.71 -2.68 -1.61
N GLN A 595 -38.33 -1.74 -0.73
CA GLN A 595 -37.55 -0.56 -1.11
C GLN A 595 -36.13 -0.92 -1.51
N VAL A 596 -35.46 -1.80 -0.77
CA VAL A 596 -34.09 -2.26 -1.10
C VAL A 596 -34.08 -2.95 -2.46
N LEU A 597 -35.00 -3.89 -2.70
CA LEU A 597 -35.12 -4.60 -3.97
C LEU A 597 -35.54 -3.67 -5.12
N GLY A 598 -36.39 -2.68 -4.85
CA GLY A 598 -36.74 -1.63 -5.82
C GLY A 598 -35.55 -0.76 -6.20
N GLY A 599 -34.75 -0.33 -5.24
CA GLY A 599 -33.57 0.51 -5.46
C GLY A 599 -32.53 -0.18 -6.33
N VAL A 600 -32.14 -1.43 -6.00
CA VAL A 600 -31.16 -2.17 -6.81
C VAL A 600 -31.67 -2.48 -8.22
N THR A 601 -32.98 -2.64 -8.39
CA THR A 601 -33.62 -2.84 -9.70
C THR A 601 -33.51 -1.58 -10.56
N HIS A 602 -33.79 -0.40 -10.00
CA HIS A 602 -33.72 0.87 -10.72
C HIS A 602 -32.31 1.15 -11.24
N LEU A 603 -31.28 0.81 -10.46
CA LEU A 603 -29.87 1.02 -10.83
C LEU A 603 -29.40 0.22 -12.06
N ILE A 604 -30.13 -0.83 -12.46
CA ILE A 604 -29.78 -1.67 -13.62
C ILE A 604 -30.78 -1.53 -14.77
N GLU A 605 -31.81 -0.69 -14.62
CA GLU A 605 -32.95 -0.62 -15.55
C GLU A 605 -32.52 -0.19 -16.95
N ASP A 606 -31.64 0.81 -17.07
CA ASP A 606 -31.15 1.27 -18.37
C ASP A 606 -30.39 0.16 -19.12
N LYS A 607 -29.55 -0.60 -18.42
CA LYS A 607 -28.79 -1.72 -19.01
C LYS A 607 -29.71 -2.88 -19.44
N LEU A 608 -30.78 -3.12 -18.69
CA LEU A 608 -31.81 -4.08 -19.05
C LEU A 608 -32.55 -3.64 -20.33
N ARG A 609 -32.93 -2.35 -20.41
CA ARG A 609 -33.61 -1.77 -21.58
C ARG A 609 -32.72 -1.80 -22.83
N GLU A 610 -31.44 -1.44 -22.70
CA GLU A 610 -30.46 -1.50 -23.80
C GLU A 610 -30.34 -2.91 -24.39
N LYS A 611 -30.39 -3.95 -23.54
CA LYS A 611 -30.32 -5.36 -23.96
C LYS A 611 -31.68 -6.01 -24.24
N GLY A 612 -32.79 -5.30 -24.00
CA GLY A 612 -34.14 -5.86 -24.16
C GLY A 612 -34.46 -7.02 -23.20
N LEU A 613 -33.85 -7.05 -22.01
CA LEU A 613 -34.05 -8.10 -21.00
C LEU A 613 -35.24 -7.78 -20.09
N VAL A 614 -36.02 -8.81 -19.72
CA VAL A 614 -37.15 -8.66 -18.79
C VAL A 614 -36.70 -8.98 -17.37
N LEU A 615 -36.95 -8.08 -16.42
CA LEU A 615 -36.72 -8.33 -15.00
C LEU A 615 -38.02 -8.67 -14.27
N ARG A 616 -38.07 -9.82 -13.59
CA ARG A 616 -39.17 -10.23 -12.71
C ARG A 616 -38.75 -10.18 -11.24
N ARG A 617 -39.69 -9.83 -10.36
CA ARG A 617 -39.49 -9.81 -8.91
C ARG A 617 -40.50 -10.74 -8.26
N GLU A 618 -40.02 -11.64 -7.40
CA GLU A 618 -40.83 -12.56 -6.62
C GLU A 618 -40.45 -12.44 -5.14
N ILE A 619 -41.29 -11.77 -4.35
CA ILE A 619 -41.05 -11.54 -2.93
C ILE A 619 -42.08 -12.35 -2.16
N ASP A 620 -41.61 -13.15 -1.20
CA ASP A 620 -42.47 -13.88 -0.28
C ASP A 620 -43.35 -12.90 0.52
N PRO A 621 -44.70 -13.05 0.49
CA PRO A 621 -45.61 -12.20 1.25
C PRO A 621 -45.32 -12.16 2.75
N ALA A 622 -44.70 -13.19 3.33
CA ALA A 622 -44.31 -13.22 4.74
C ALA A 622 -43.27 -12.14 5.10
N LEU A 623 -42.58 -11.57 4.09
CA LEU A 623 -41.59 -10.51 4.21
C LEU A 623 -42.18 -9.11 4.04
N SER A 624 -43.51 -8.99 3.94
CA SER A 624 -44.20 -7.70 3.91
C SER A 624 -44.19 -7.06 5.31
N GLY A 625 -43.23 -6.17 5.55
CA GLY A 625 -43.06 -5.49 6.82
C GLY A 625 -41.72 -4.76 6.94
N VAL A 626 -41.52 -4.09 8.07
CA VAL A 626 -40.23 -3.49 8.42
C VAL A 626 -39.33 -4.59 8.95
N LEU A 627 -38.13 -4.70 8.37
CA LEU A 627 -37.07 -5.61 8.80
C LEU A 627 -35.97 -4.79 9.46
N ARG A 628 -35.14 -5.43 10.29
CA ARG A 628 -33.99 -4.81 10.92
C ARG A 628 -32.71 -5.54 10.58
N GLY A 629 -31.73 -4.82 10.03
CA GLY A 629 -30.46 -5.36 9.54
C GLY A 629 -29.65 -4.31 8.78
N ASP A 630 -28.76 -4.74 7.90
CA ASP A 630 -27.92 -3.84 7.08
C ASP A 630 -28.42 -3.82 5.62
N PRO A 631 -29.25 -2.83 5.23
CA PRO A 631 -29.79 -2.74 3.87
C PRO A 631 -28.71 -2.47 2.83
N THR A 632 -27.63 -1.79 3.20
CA THR A 632 -26.52 -1.43 2.29
C THR A 632 -25.76 -2.67 1.86
N ARG A 633 -25.40 -3.56 2.81
CA ARG A 633 -24.70 -4.80 2.48
C ARG A 633 -25.59 -5.79 1.73
N LEU A 634 -26.88 -5.85 2.05
CA LEU A 634 -27.85 -6.61 1.25
C LEU A 634 -27.91 -6.11 -0.19
N ALA A 635 -28.03 -4.79 -0.38
CA ALA A 635 -28.05 -4.17 -1.70
C ALA A 635 -26.74 -4.43 -2.48
N GLN A 636 -25.59 -4.37 -1.81
CA GLN A 636 -24.28 -4.62 -2.42
C GLN A 636 -24.17 -6.04 -3.00
N VAL A 637 -24.57 -7.06 -2.25
CA VAL A 637 -24.56 -8.46 -2.74
C VAL A 637 -25.52 -8.63 -3.92
N LEU A 638 -26.73 -8.07 -3.81
CA LEU A 638 -27.75 -8.14 -4.85
C LEU A 638 -27.34 -7.43 -6.14
N LEU A 639 -26.78 -6.23 -6.05
CA LEU A 639 -26.33 -5.46 -7.21
C LEU A 639 -25.20 -6.17 -7.95
N ASN A 640 -24.29 -6.82 -7.22
CA ASN A 640 -23.23 -7.63 -7.82
C ASN A 640 -23.81 -8.83 -8.61
N TYR A 641 -24.76 -9.57 -8.03
CA TYR A 641 -25.41 -10.69 -8.72
C TYR A 641 -26.23 -10.23 -9.92
N LEU A 642 -27.00 -9.16 -9.77
CA LEU A 642 -27.80 -8.55 -10.84
C LEU A 642 -26.95 -8.02 -11.99
N SER A 643 -25.84 -7.33 -11.68
CA SER A 643 -24.90 -6.85 -12.70
C SER A 643 -24.25 -8.01 -13.47
N ASN A 644 -23.94 -9.13 -12.79
CA ASN A 644 -23.45 -10.33 -13.46
C ASN A 644 -24.54 -10.96 -14.35
N ALA A 645 -25.78 -11.08 -13.86
CA ALA A 645 -26.90 -11.59 -14.64
C ALA A 645 -27.13 -10.78 -15.93
N VAL A 646 -27.13 -9.44 -15.84
CA VAL A 646 -27.26 -8.55 -17.01
C VAL A 646 -26.08 -8.70 -17.96
N LYS A 647 -24.87 -8.89 -17.42
CA LYS A 647 -23.65 -9.03 -18.20
C LYS A 647 -23.65 -10.33 -19.01
N PHE A 648 -24.04 -11.45 -18.42
CA PHE A 648 -23.97 -12.79 -19.01
C PHE A 648 -25.25 -13.27 -19.72
N THR A 649 -26.32 -12.47 -19.68
CA THR A 649 -27.54 -12.70 -20.46
C THR A 649 -27.56 -11.78 -21.67
N GLU A 650 -27.66 -12.35 -22.87
CA GLU A 650 -27.81 -11.58 -24.12
C GLU A 650 -29.29 -11.39 -24.49
N GLN A 651 -30.13 -12.40 -24.29
CA GLN A 651 -31.58 -12.35 -24.50
C GLN A 651 -32.29 -13.21 -23.45
N GLY A 652 -33.51 -12.82 -23.06
CA GLY A 652 -34.33 -13.58 -22.10
C GLY A 652 -34.73 -12.76 -20.88
N GLN A 653 -34.70 -13.39 -19.71
CA GLN A 653 -35.20 -12.77 -18.48
C GLN A 653 -34.26 -12.99 -17.29
N ILE A 654 -34.35 -12.09 -16.33
CA ILE A 654 -33.68 -12.17 -15.03
C ILE A 654 -34.78 -12.16 -13.97
N THR A 655 -34.69 -13.05 -12.98
CA THR A 655 -35.66 -13.15 -11.89
C THR A 655 -34.96 -12.92 -10.55
N LEU A 656 -35.41 -11.91 -9.82
CA LEU A 656 -34.96 -11.60 -8.46
C LEU A 656 -35.96 -12.15 -7.45
N ARG A 657 -35.52 -13.07 -6.58
CA ARG A 657 -36.37 -13.67 -5.54
C ARG A 657 -35.89 -13.37 -4.14
N ALA A 658 -36.83 -13.18 -3.23
CA ALA A 658 -36.59 -13.16 -1.78
C ALA A 658 -37.58 -14.11 -1.09
N ARG A 659 -37.06 -15.09 -0.34
CA ARG A 659 -37.84 -16.15 0.31
C ARG A 659 -37.51 -16.23 1.80
N LEU A 660 -38.52 -16.48 2.63
CA LEU A 660 -38.30 -16.85 4.03
C LEU A 660 -37.94 -18.33 4.10
N LEU A 661 -36.79 -18.67 4.68
CA LEU A 661 -36.41 -20.08 4.91
C LEU A 661 -36.89 -20.56 6.28
N GLU A 662 -36.61 -19.78 7.31
CA GLU A 662 -36.88 -20.12 8.71
C GLU A 662 -37.10 -18.82 9.53
N GLU A 663 -37.92 -18.89 10.56
CA GLU A 663 -38.07 -17.84 11.58
C GLU A 663 -37.82 -18.49 12.94
N ASP A 664 -36.75 -18.05 13.63
CA ASP A 664 -36.32 -18.56 14.94
C ASP A 664 -36.18 -17.42 15.98
N GLU A 665 -35.78 -17.74 17.21
CA GLU A 665 -35.55 -16.71 18.26
C GLU A 665 -34.44 -15.70 17.90
N ALA A 666 -33.53 -16.05 16.99
CA ALA A 666 -32.44 -15.17 16.56
C ALA A 666 -32.85 -14.22 15.42
N GLY A 667 -33.93 -14.54 14.68
CA GLY A 667 -34.55 -13.70 13.68
C GLY A 667 -35.14 -14.48 12.49
N LEU A 668 -35.32 -13.77 11.38
CA LEU A 668 -35.74 -14.30 10.09
C LEU A 668 -34.49 -14.71 9.28
N HIS A 669 -34.45 -15.95 8.81
CA HIS A 669 -33.43 -16.42 7.87
C HIS A 669 -33.96 -16.33 6.45
N LEU A 670 -33.42 -15.38 5.69
CA LEU A 670 -33.87 -15.08 4.33
C LEU A 670 -32.94 -15.70 3.29
N ARG A 671 -33.50 -16.06 2.14
CA ARG A 671 -32.77 -16.45 0.94
C ARG A 671 -33.08 -15.50 -0.20
N PHE A 672 -32.03 -14.94 -0.77
CA PHE A 672 -32.07 -14.12 -1.96
C PHE A 672 -31.51 -14.90 -3.14
N GLU A 673 -32.19 -14.82 -4.28
CA GLU A 673 -31.80 -15.51 -5.51
C GLU A 673 -31.85 -14.54 -6.69
N VAL A 674 -30.83 -14.56 -7.53
CA VAL A 674 -30.83 -13.93 -8.84
C VAL A 674 -30.64 -15.03 -9.86
N GLU A 675 -31.71 -15.32 -10.59
CA GLU A 675 -31.72 -16.28 -11.68
C GLU A 675 -31.65 -15.54 -13.01
N ASP A 676 -30.75 -15.97 -13.88
CA ASP A 676 -30.59 -15.48 -15.25
C ASP A 676 -30.77 -16.62 -16.25
N THR A 677 -31.23 -16.29 -17.45
CA THR A 677 -31.33 -17.25 -18.57
C THR A 677 -30.14 -17.15 -19.53
N GLY A 678 -28.97 -16.79 -19.01
CA GLY A 678 -27.75 -16.54 -19.77
C GLY A 678 -26.99 -17.81 -20.16
N ILE A 679 -25.69 -17.65 -20.41
CA ILE A 679 -24.82 -18.72 -20.92
C ILE A 679 -24.66 -19.93 -19.98
N GLY A 680 -24.96 -19.76 -18.69
CA GLY A 680 -24.72 -20.77 -17.66
C GLY A 680 -23.23 -21.05 -17.40
N ILE A 681 -22.96 -21.87 -16.39
CA ILE A 681 -21.61 -22.15 -15.88
C ILE A 681 -21.39 -23.66 -15.76
N PRO A 682 -20.27 -24.19 -16.30
CA PRO A 682 -19.89 -25.59 -16.15
C PRO A 682 -19.70 -26.04 -14.68
N ALA A 683 -20.08 -27.27 -14.37
CA ALA A 683 -20.07 -27.81 -13.00
C ALA A 683 -18.69 -27.88 -12.35
N ASP A 684 -17.63 -28.03 -13.15
CA ASP A 684 -16.23 -28.03 -12.71
C ASP A 684 -15.74 -26.64 -12.27
N ARG A 685 -16.40 -25.56 -12.74
CA ARG A 685 -16.06 -24.17 -12.39
C ARG A 685 -16.80 -23.65 -11.15
N LEU A 686 -18.00 -24.18 -10.86
CA LEU A 686 -18.84 -23.74 -9.73
C LEU A 686 -18.10 -23.65 -8.37
N PRO A 687 -17.26 -24.62 -7.95
CA PRO A 687 -16.58 -24.57 -6.65
C PRO A 687 -15.56 -23.45 -6.51
N ARG A 688 -15.09 -22.90 -7.64
CA ARG A 688 -13.96 -21.97 -7.68
C ARG A 688 -14.40 -20.52 -7.90
N LEU A 689 -15.64 -20.28 -8.35
CA LEU A 689 -16.22 -18.94 -8.59
C LEU A 689 -16.16 -17.97 -7.41
N PHE A 690 -16.19 -18.49 -6.17
CA PHE A 690 -16.17 -17.66 -4.96
C PHE A 690 -14.76 -17.50 -4.38
N GLN A 691 -13.72 -18.04 -5.02
CA GLN A 691 -12.32 -17.80 -4.66
C GLN A 691 -11.89 -16.41 -5.15
N SER A 692 -11.04 -15.74 -4.38
CA SER A 692 -10.55 -14.41 -4.74
C SER A 692 -9.75 -14.45 -6.04
N PHE A 693 -10.02 -13.51 -6.95
CA PHE A 693 -9.35 -13.34 -8.23
C PHE A 693 -9.59 -14.46 -9.27
N GLU A 694 -10.56 -15.36 -9.03
CA GLU A 694 -10.98 -16.32 -10.05
C GLU A 694 -12.06 -15.73 -10.98
N GLN A 695 -11.89 -15.95 -12.28
CA GLN A 695 -12.87 -15.62 -13.33
C GLN A 695 -13.34 -16.90 -14.01
N ALA A 696 -14.63 -16.97 -14.32
CA ALA A 696 -15.21 -18.15 -14.97
C ALA A 696 -14.65 -18.39 -16.37
N ASP A 697 -14.18 -17.38 -17.11
CA ASP A 697 -13.55 -17.53 -18.43
C ASP A 697 -12.03 -17.36 -18.35
N GLY A 698 -11.28 -18.44 -18.63
CA GLY A 698 -9.83 -18.39 -18.81
C GLY A 698 -9.37 -17.76 -20.13
N SER A 699 -10.27 -17.12 -20.89
CA SER A 699 -9.93 -16.43 -22.15
C SER A 699 -9.78 -14.93 -21.92
N THR A 700 -8.63 -14.39 -22.31
CA THR A 700 -8.29 -12.96 -22.29
C THR A 700 -9.10 -12.10 -23.29
N THR A 701 -9.98 -12.70 -24.10
CA THR A 701 -10.91 -11.97 -24.98
C THR A 701 -11.95 -11.22 -24.14
N ARG A 702 -11.68 -9.92 -23.92
CA ARG A 702 -12.52 -8.95 -23.21
C ARG A 702 -13.87 -8.74 -23.90
N LYS A 703 -14.79 -9.69 -23.79
CA LYS A 703 -16.23 -9.40 -23.93
C LYS A 703 -16.81 -8.96 -22.58
N TYR A 704 -16.30 -9.48 -21.47
CA TYR A 704 -16.93 -9.39 -20.15
C TYR A 704 -15.92 -9.39 -18.95
N GLY A 705 -14.87 -8.57 -18.94
CA GLY A 705 -13.88 -8.51 -17.83
C GLY A 705 -14.42 -7.89 -16.52
N GLY A 706 -14.03 -8.40 -15.35
CA GLY A 706 -14.32 -7.86 -14.01
C GLY A 706 -13.21 -8.22 -13.01
N THR A 707 -13.18 -7.71 -11.78
CA THR A 707 -12.03 -7.90 -10.86
C THR A 707 -11.82 -9.33 -10.34
N GLY A 708 -12.81 -10.22 -10.47
CA GLY A 708 -12.81 -11.54 -9.82
C GLY A 708 -12.94 -11.48 -8.30
N LEU A 709 -13.14 -10.29 -7.73
CA LEU A 709 -13.32 -10.09 -6.28
C LEU A 709 -14.79 -10.04 -5.87
N GLY A 710 -15.68 -9.59 -6.76
CA GLY A 710 -17.10 -9.37 -6.42
C GLY A 710 -17.77 -10.60 -5.79
N LEU A 711 -17.67 -11.78 -6.39
CA LEU A 711 -18.28 -12.99 -5.83
C LEU A 711 -17.64 -13.42 -4.50
N ALA A 712 -16.32 -13.27 -4.35
CA ALA A 712 -15.63 -13.53 -3.10
C ALA A 712 -16.10 -12.59 -1.96
N ILE A 713 -16.28 -11.30 -2.28
CA ILE A 713 -16.86 -10.30 -1.36
C ILE A 713 -18.31 -10.66 -1.03
N SER A 714 -19.14 -11.01 -2.03
CA SER A 714 -20.53 -11.44 -1.81
C SER A 714 -20.64 -12.60 -0.84
N ARG A 715 -19.77 -13.62 -0.99
CA ARG A 715 -19.74 -14.77 -0.05
C ARG A 715 -19.37 -14.34 1.35
N ARG A 716 -18.42 -13.44 1.48
CA ARG A 716 -17.93 -12.99 2.78
C ARG A 716 -18.92 -12.06 3.49
N LEU A 717 -19.60 -11.18 2.75
CA LEU A 717 -20.71 -10.38 3.27
C LEU A 717 -21.89 -11.25 3.72
N ALA A 718 -22.25 -12.29 2.96
CA ALA A 718 -23.28 -13.24 3.37
C ALA A 718 -22.91 -13.95 4.69
N GLN A 719 -21.64 -14.33 4.87
CA GLN A 719 -21.15 -14.91 6.13
C GLN A 719 -21.25 -13.93 7.30
N LEU A 720 -20.90 -12.65 7.09
CA LEU A 720 -21.05 -11.62 8.12
C LEU A 720 -22.53 -11.40 8.49
N LEU A 721 -23.42 -11.41 7.49
CA LEU A 721 -24.88 -11.34 7.68
C LEU A 721 -25.48 -12.63 8.30
N GLY A 722 -24.66 -13.55 8.80
CA GLY A 722 -25.12 -14.77 9.46
C GLY A 722 -25.68 -15.83 8.51
N GLY A 723 -25.29 -15.82 7.24
CA GLY A 723 -25.72 -16.77 6.23
C GLY A 723 -24.59 -17.33 5.35
N GLN A 724 -24.96 -17.79 4.15
CA GLN A 724 -24.06 -18.46 3.21
C GLN A 724 -24.34 -17.97 1.78
N ALA A 725 -23.42 -18.18 0.85
CA ALA A 725 -23.61 -17.88 -0.56
C ALA A 725 -23.24 -19.09 -1.44
N GLY A 726 -23.90 -19.20 -2.59
CA GLY A 726 -23.68 -20.28 -3.54
C GLY A 726 -24.22 -19.96 -4.92
N ALA A 727 -24.01 -20.89 -5.85
CA ALA A 727 -24.49 -20.80 -7.21
C ALA A 727 -24.90 -22.18 -7.73
N GLU A 728 -25.96 -22.22 -8.52
CA GLU A 728 -26.46 -23.39 -9.25
C GLU A 728 -26.55 -23.01 -10.72
N SER A 729 -26.02 -23.84 -11.62
CA SER A 729 -26.02 -23.48 -13.04
C SER A 729 -25.89 -24.69 -13.93
N GLN A 730 -26.47 -24.59 -15.14
CA GLN A 730 -26.28 -25.54 -16.22
C GLN A 730 -25.89 -24.76 -17.49
N PRO A 731 -24.82 -25.18 -18.21
CA PRO A 731 -24.44 -24.53 -19.46
C PRO A 731 -25.61 -24.44 -20.46
N GLY A 732 -25.83 -23.25 -21.00
CA GLY A 732 -26.89 -22.95 -21.97
C GLY A 732 -28.30 -22.78 -21.41
N GLN A 733 -28.50 -22.98 -20.10
CA GLN A 733 -29.81 -22.78 -19.44
C GLN A 733 -29.80 -21.62 -18.42
N GLY A 734 -28.63 -21.03 -18.15
CA GLY A 734 -28.47 -19.91 -17.24
C GLY A 734 -27.93 -20.29 -15.85
N SER A 735 -27.89 -19.31 -14.96
CA SER A 735 -27.33 -19.45 -13.62
C SER A 735 -28.28 -18.89 -12.56
N THR A 736 -28.31 -19.52 -11.39
CA THR A 736 -28.94 -19.00 -10.17
C THR A 736 -27.88 -18.76 -9.13
N PHE A 737 -27.60 -17.49 -8.85
CA PHE A 737 -26.75 -17.08 -7.74
C PHE A 737 -27.61 -16.78 -6.53
N TRP A 738 -27.21 -17.28 -5.36
CA TRP A 738 -27.99 -17.14 -4.15
C TRP A 738 -27.12 -16.79 -2.95
N PHE A 739 -27.74 -16.13 -1.98
CA PHE A 739 -27.18 -15.98 -0.65
C PHE A 739 -28.27 -15.99 0.41
N THR A 740 -27.90 -16.30 1.64
CA THR A 740 -28.77 -16.21 2.80
C THR A 740 -28.27 -15.14 3.76
N ALA A 741 -29.19 -14.54 4.50
CA ALA A 741 -28.91 -13.52 5.49
C ALA A 741 -29.89 -13.65 6.66
N ARG A 742 -29.43 -13.37 7.87
CA ARG A 742 -30.27 -13.27 9.06
C ARG A 742 -30.61 -11.81 9.32
N VAL A 743 -31.89 -11.51 9.42
CA VAL A 743 -32.43 -10.19 9.76
C VAL A 743 -33.46 -10.36 10.88
N ARG A 744 -33.84 -9.28 11.55
CA ARG A 744 -34.90 -9.32 12.56
C ARG A 744 -36.16 -8.63 12.04
N ARG A 745 -37.31 -8.83 12.69
CA ARG A 745 -38.45 -7.93 12.48
C ARG A 745 -38.11 -6.58 13.08
N GLY A 746 -38.31 -5.52 12.31
CA GLY A 746 -38.18 -4.15 12.76
C GLY A 746 -39.44 -3.65 13.44
N ASN A 747 -39.35 -2.52 14.12
CA ASN A 747 -40.52 -1.90 14.72
C ASN A 747 -41.23 -1.06 13.65
N ALA A 748 -42.51 -1.35 13.39
CA ALA A 748 -43.31 -0.48 12.55
C ALA A 748 -43.34 0.93 13.17
N PRO A 749 -43.06 2.01 12.41
CA PRO A 749 -43.12 3.35 12.97
C PRO A 749 -44.53 3.60 13.50
N THR A 750 -44.64 3.80 14.81
CA THR A 750 -45.88 4.22 15.46
C THR A 750 -46.05 5.71 15.17
N GLY A 751 -46.51 6.02 13.96
CA GLY A 751 -46.69 7.38 13.50
C GLY A 751 -47.04 7.41 12.03
N THR A 752 -48.30 7.71 11.72
CA THR A 752 -48.73 8.14 10.39
C THR A 752 -47.96 9.40 9.99
N LEU A 753 -46.88 9.25 9.22
CA LEU A 753 -46.23 10.31 8.46
C LEU A 753 -45.92 9.79 7.04
N ASP A 754 -46.78 10.22 6.12
CA ASP A 754 -46.68 10.35 4.66
C ASP A 754 -45.91 9.30 3.83
N ALA A 755 -46.71 8.40 3.25
CA ALA A 755 -46.40 7.52 2.13
C ALA A 755 -46.22 8.25 0.78
N GLY A 756 -45.40 9.31 0.71
CA GLY A 756 -45.37 10.20 -0.47
C GLY A 756 -44.04 10.86 -0.87
N ARG A 757 -42.89 10.54 -0.27
CA ARG A 757 -41.60 11.17 -0.67
C ARG A 757 -40.46 10.16 -0.71
N LEU A 758 -40.29 9.48 -1.84
CA LEU A 758 -39.01 8.92 -2.32
C LEU A 758 -39.17 8.58 -3.80
N MET A 759 -39.18 9.65 -4.61
CA MET A 759 -38.90 9.75 -6.05
C MET A 759 -39.18 11.23 -6.41
N PRO A 760 -38.19 12.08 -6.71
CA PRO A 760 -38.44 13.25 -7.53
C PRO A 760 -38.23 12.87 -9.00
N ALA A 761 -39.31 12.76 -9.75
CA ALA A 761 -39.29 13.08 -11.17
C ALA A 761 -39.82 14.53 -11.33
N PRO A 762 -39.52 15.24 -12.43
CA PRO A 762 -38.22 15.65 -12.94
C PRO A 762 -37.69 16.92 -12.20
N THR A 763 -36.41 17.24 -12.41
CA THR A 763 -35.55 18.29 -11.83
C THR A 763 -36.15 19.71 -11.69
N GLY A 764 -37.31 20.02 -12.25
CA GLY A 764 -37.90 21.38 -12.27
C GLY A 764 -38.48 21.89 -10.93
N SER A 765 -39.03 21.02 -10.07
CA SER A 765 -39.68 21.44 -8.81
C SER A 765 -38.68 21.62 -7.66
N LEU A 766 -37.55 20.90 -7.68
CA LEU A 766 -36.51 20.96 -6.66
C LEU A 766 -35.76 22.30 -6.71
N LEU A 767 -35.46 22.75 -7.94
CA LEU A 767 -34.77 24.03 -8.24
C LEU A 767 -35.49 25.26 -7.67
N ALA A 768 -36.83 25.23 -7.59
CA ALA A 768 -37.60 26.33 -7.03
C ALA A 768 -37.50 26.42 -5.49
N THR A 769 -37.24 25.30 -4.81
CA THR A 769 -37.22 25.21 -3.34
C THR A 769 -35.84 25.54 -2.75
N LEU A 770 -34.79 25.26 -3.52
CA LEU A 770 -33.38 25.43 -3.12
C LEU A 770 -32.83 26.84 -3.47
N ARG A 771 -33.47 27.55 -4.39
CA ARG A 771 -33.03 28.87 -4.86
C ARG A 771 -32.94 29.90 -3.72
N GLY A 772 -31.79 30.57 -3.61
CA GLY A 772 -31.52 31.67 -2.68
C GLY A 772 -31.17 31.25 -1.25
N ARG A 773 -31.16 29.95 -0.94
CA ARG A 773 -30.74 29.43 0.37
C ARG A 773 -29.26 29.67 0.60
N ARG A 774 -28.86 29.96 1.84
CA ARG A 774 -27.45 30.17 2.20
C ARG A 774 -26.85 28.90 2.79
N VAL A 775 -25.80 28.39 2.17
CA VAL A 775 -25.08 27.20 2.60
C VAL A 775 -23.62 27.56 2.80
N LEU A 776 -22.99 27.03 3.84
CA LEU A 776 -21.54 27.11 4.01
C LEU A 776 -20.92 25.81 3.49
N LEU A 777 -20.04 25.89 2.51
CA LEU A 777 -19.24 24.77 2.04
C LEU A 777 -17.86 24.86 2.68
N VAL A 778 -17.44 23.81 3.39
CA VAL A 778 -16.12 23.73 4.03
C VAL A 778 -15.34 22.59 3.39
N GLU A 779 -14.30 22.92 2.63
CA GLU A 779 -13.50 21.99 1.83
C GLU A 779 -12.10 22.58 1.63
N ASP A 780 -11.04 21.81 1.83
CA ASP A 780 -9.65 22.27 1.71
C ASP A 780 -9.09 22.10 0.27
N ASN A 781 -9.59 21.12 -0.48
CA ASN A 781 -9.13 20.83 -1.83
C ASN A 781 -9.78 21.73 -2.89
N LEU A 782 -8.95 22.54 -3.57
CA LEU A 782 -9.38 23.50 -4.61
C LEU A 782 -10.27 22.91 -5.71
N ILE A 783 -10.01 21.68 -6.15
CA ILE A 783 -10.78 21.05 -7.23
C ILE A 783 -12.15 20.61 -6.72
N ASN A 784 -12.22 20.06 -5.51
CA ASN A 784 -13.49 19.69 -4.88
C ASN A 784 -14.33 20.94 -4.57
N GLN A 785 -13.70 22.03 -4.15
CA GLN A 785 -14.36 23.32 -3.94
C GLN A 785 -15.03 23.77 -5.24
N GLU A 786 -14.30 23.78 -6.36
CA GLU A 786 -14.82 24.22 -7.65
C GLU A 786 -16.02 23.37 -8.09
N VAL A 787 -15.91 22.04 -8.00
CA VAL A 787 -16.99 21.11 -8.36
C VAL A 787 -18.22 21.29 -7.47
N ALA A 788 -18.05 21.34 -6.15
CA ALA A 788 -19.17 21.47 -5.22
C ALA A 788 -19.85 22.86 -5.33
N LEU A 789 -19.08 23.93 -5.51
CA LEU A 789 -19.62 25.26 -5.75
C LEU A 789 -20.43 25.33 -7.05
N ASP A 790 -19.94 24.74 -8.14
CA ASP A 790 -20.66 24.72 -9.41
C ASP A 790 -21.98 23.93 -9.31
N LEU A 791 -21.99 22.79 -8.59
CA LEU A 791 -23.21 22.00 -8.33
C LEU A 791 -24.24 22.75 -7.46
N LEU A 792 -23.79 23.46 -6.41
CA LEU A 792 -24.66 24.27 -5.56
C LEU A 792 -25.23 25.48 -6.33
N GLN A 793 -24.43 26.10 -7.19
CA GLN A 793 -24.86 27.20 -8.06
C GLN A 793 -25.90 26.74 -9.09
N GLU A 794 -25.77 25.53 -9.63
CA GLU A 794 -26.74 24.95 -10.58
C GLU A 794 -28.16 24.92 -10.00
N VAL A 795 -28.28 24.63 -8.71
CA VAL A 795 -29.57 24.62 -7.99
C VAL A 795 -29.97 25.97 -7.39
N GLY A 796 -29.18 27.01 -7.65
CA GLY A 796 -29.42 28.39 -7.23
C GLY A 796 -29.17 28.65 -5.74
N ILE A 797 -28.41 27.80 -5.06
CA ILE A 797 -27.97 28.01 -3.68
C ILE A 797 -26.85 29.05 -3.65
N ARG A 798 -26.88 29.95 -2.65
CA ARG A 798 -25.78 30.86 -2.34
C ARG A 798 -24.83 30.14 -1.39
N ALA A 799 -23.70 29.68 -1.91
CA ALA A 799 -22.68 28.98 -1.14
C ALA A 799 -21.54 29.92 -0.77
N ASP A 800 -21.24 30.07 0.52
CA ASP A 800 -20.00 30.67 0.99
C ASP A 800 -18.98 29.54 1.20
N LEU A 801 -17.71 29.79 0.88
CA LEU A 801 -16.64 28.79 0.98
C LEU A 801 -15.79 29.03 2.23
N ALA A 802 -15.45 28.00 2.99
CA ALA A 802 -14.38 28.01 3.99
C ALA A 802 -13.35 26.91 3.65
N ARG A 803 -12.06 27.21 3.81
CA ARG A 803 -10.96 26.32 3.42
C ARG A 803 -10.51 25.38 4.52
N ASP A 804 -10.87 25.69 5.76
CA ASP A 804 -10.58 24.88 6.93
C ASP A 804 -11.67 25.06 8.01
N GLY A 805 -11.58 24.26 9.07
CA GLY A 805 -12.53 24.32 10.18
C GLY A 805 -12.51 25.62 10.98
N ARG A 806 -11.39 26.37 10.99
CA ARG A 806 -11.27 27.64 11.70
C ARG A 806 -12.06 28.71 10.95
N GLU A 807 -11.85 28.84 9.65
CA GLU A 807 -12.57 29.76 8.79
C GLU A 807 -14.08 29.45 8.82
N ALA A 808 -14.45 28.17 8.89
CA ALA A 808 -15.84 27.77 9.04
C ALA A 808 -16.49 28.28 10.34
N VAL A 809 -15.77 28.18 11.46
CA VAL A 809 -16.23 28.70 12.77
C VAL A 809 -16.36 30.23 12.73
N ASP A 810 -15.40 30.92 12.12
CA ASP A 810 -15.41 32.38 12.04
C ASP A 810 -16.55 32.90 11.15
N LYS A 811 -16.81 32.24 10.01
CA LYS A 811 -17.95 32.56 9.14
C LYS A 811 -19.29 32.24 9.79
N ALA A 812 -19.41 31.10 10.46
CA ALA A 812 -20.62 30.75 11.21
C ALA A 812 -20.88 31.73 12.38
N ARG A 813 -19.86 32.43 12.89
CA ARG A 813 -20.04 33.45 13.93
C ARG A 813 -20.61 34.78 13.37
N GLY A 814 -20.32 35.10 12.11
CA GLY A 814 -20.71 36.36 11.46
C GLY A 814 -21.98 36.28 10.60
N HIS A 815 -22.38 35.08 10.18
CA HIS A 815 -23.50 34.86 9.26
C HIS A 815 -24.39 33.72 9.74
N ASP A 816 -25.65 33.69 9.28
CA ASP A 816 -26.60 32.60 9.52
C ASP A 816 -26.70 31.71 8.28
N TYR A 817 -26.19 30.48 8.39
CA TYR A 817 -26.26 29.45 7.36
C TYR A 817 -27.40 28.47 7.64
N GLU A 818 -28.17 28.15 6.59
CA GLU A 818 -29.29 27.21 6.68
C GLU A 818 -28.83 25.75 6.64
N LEU A 819 -27.62 25.50 6.12
CA LEU A 819 -26.96 24.21 6.10
C LEU A 819 -25.44 24.42 5.96
N ILE A 820 -24.65 23.55 6.59
CA ILE A 820 -23.20 23.52 6.44
C ILE A 820 -22.80 22.17 5.85
N LEU A 821 -22.09 22.18 4.72
CA LEU A 821 -21.41 21.02 4.16
C LEU A 821 -19.98 21.05 4.70
N MET A 822 -19.60 20.07 5.52
CA MET A 822 -18.37 20.10 6.31
C MET A 822 -17.47 18.92 5.94
N ASP A 823 -16.33 19.18 5.31
CA ASP A 823 -15.30 18.15 5.19
C ASP A 823 -14.77 17.72 6.56
N VAL A 824 -14.59 16.41 6.74
CA VAL A 824 -14.18 15.83 8.03
C VAL A 824 -12.68 15.99 8.24
N GLN A 825 -11.88 15.82 7.18
CA GLN A 825 -10.41 15.81 7.25
C GLN A 825 -9.86 17.05 6.55
N MET A 826 -9.47 18.05 7.34
CA MET A 826 -8.90 19.31 6.83
C MET A 826 -7.73 19.78 7.73
N PRO A 827 -6.76 20.52 7.17
CA PRO A 827 -5.66 21.12 7.95
C PRO A 827 -6.17 22.20 8.93
N VAL A 828 -5.31 22.61 9.87
CA VAL A 828 -5.55 23.64 10.90
C VAL A 828 -6.61 23.26 11.95
N MET A 829 -7.84 22.99 11.54
CA MET A 829 -8.93 22.51 12.38
C MET A 829 -9.76 21.51 11.59
N ASP A 830 -9.83 20.28 12.07
CA ASP A 830 -10.63 19.23 11.45
C ASP A 830 -12.15 19.49 11.57
N GLY A 831 -12.93 18.81 10.74
CA GLY A 831 -14.39 19.02 10.66
C GLY A 831 -15.13 18.64 11.95
N LEU A 832 -14.59 17.71 12.74
CA LEU A 832 -15.18 17.28 14.02
C LEU A 832 -15.03 18.38 15.08
N ALA A 833 -13.82 18.91 15.22
CA ALA A 833 -13.51 20.03 16.11
C ALA A 833 -14.25 21.30 15.68
N ALA A 834 -14.33 21.57 14.38
CA ALA A 834 -15.10 22.68 13.83
C ALA A 834 -16.59 22.53 14.14
N THR A 835 -17.16 21.35 13.94
CA THR A 835 -18.57 21.06 14.27
C THR A 835 -18.84 21.27 15.76
N ALA A 836 -17.99 20.72 16.63
CA ALA A 836 -18.14 20.91 18.08
C ALA A 836 -18.04 22.39 18.50
N ALA A 837 -17.22 23.20 17.81
CA ALA A 837 -17.13 24.63 18.02
C ALA A 837 -18.35 25.39 17.49
N ILE A 838 -18.82 25.09 16.28
CA ILE A 838 -20.00 25.70 15.65
C ILE A 838 -21.26 25.39 16.46
N ARG A 839 -21.41 24.18 17.00
CA ARG A 839 -22.54 23.79 17.86
C ARG A 839 -22.67 24.62 19.14
N ARG A 840 -21.59 25.26 19.60
CA ARG A 840 -21.59 26.16 20.76
C ARG A 840 -21.96 27.60 20.40
N LEU A 841 -22.09 27.94 19.11
CA LEU A 841 -22.51 29.27 18.67
C LEU A 841 -24.04 29.44 18.78
N PRO A 842 -24.53 30.64 19.11
CA PRO A 842 -25.96 30.95 19.08
C PRO A 842 -26.54 30.69 17.68
N GLY A 843 -27.70 30.03 17.59
CA GLY A 843 -28.38 29.73 16.32
C GLY A 843 -27.94 28.41 15.64
N TYR A 844 -26.80 27.84 16.03
CA TYR A 844 -26.22 26.66 15.38
C TYR A 844 -26.36 25.35 16.16
N SER A 845 -27.05 25.34 17.30
CA SER A 845 -27.25 24.12 18.09
C SER A 845 -28.03 23.04 17.34
N THR A 846 -28.88 23.43 16.38
CA THR A 846 -29.74 22.53 15.59
C THR A 846 -29.60 22.70 14.07
N ALA A 847 -28.72 23.59 13.60
CA ALA A 847 -28.53 23.83 12.17
C ALA A 847 -27.99 22.55 11.48
N PRO A 848 -28.47 22.15 10.31
CA PRO A 848 -27.96 20.97 9.61
C PRO A 848 -26.47 21.13 9.28
N ILE A 849 -25.61 20.24 9.79
CA ILE A 849 -24.20 20.11 9.41
C ILE A 849 -24.04 18.72 8.80
N LEU A 850 -23.78 18.64 7.50
CA LEU A 850 -23.61 17.39 6.79
C LEU A 850 -22.12 17.13 6.56
N ALA A 851 -21.64 15.98 7.03
CA ALA A 851 -20.28 15.53 6.86
C ALA A 851 -20.00 15.22 5.39
N MET A 852 -19.01 15.83 4.79
CA MET A 852 -18.46 15.41 3.50
C MET A 852 -17.28 14.49 3.77
N THR A 853 -17.44 13.19 3.53
CA THR A 853 -16.37 12.21 3.82
C THR A 853 -16.03 11.37 2.61
N ALA A 854 -14.73 11.09 2.43
CA ALA A 854 -14.22 10.17 1.42
C ALA A 854 -14.57 8.71 1.71
N SER A 855 -14.96 8.37 2.95
CA SER A 855 -15.25 7.00 3.34
C SER A 855 -16.46 6.91 4.27
N VAL A 856 -17.39 6.00 3.94
CA VAL A 856 -18.58 5.72 4.78
C VAL A 856 -18.23 4.57 5.72
N PHE A 857 -17.25 4.79 6.61
CA PHE A 857 -16.95 3.87 7.69
C PHE A 857 -17.89 4.11 8.87
N VAL A 858 -18.42 3.06 9.48
CA VAL A 858 -19.32 3.16 10.66
C VAL A 858 -18.64 3.87 11.84
N GLU A 859 -17.34 3.69 12.02
CA GLU A 859 -16.55 4.35 13.08
C GLU A 859 -16.40 5.86 12.83
N GLU A 860 -16.13 6.28 11.58
CA GLU A 860 -16.09 7.70 11.19
C GLU A 860 -17.49 8.32 11.24
N GLN A 861 -18.53 7.58 10.87
CA GLN A 861 -19.91 8.01 10.96
C GLN A 861 -20.34 8.23 12.42
N ASN A 862 -19.98 7.32 13.32
CA ASN A 862 -20.23 7.47 14.76
C ASN A 862 -19.50 8.69 15.32
N GLN A 863 -18.23 8.92 14.95
CA GLN A 863 -17.49 10.11 15.36
C GLN A 863 -18.13 11.41 14.84
N CYS A 864 -18.61 11.43 13.60
CA CYS A 864 -19.33 12.57 13.02
C CYS A 864 -20.64 12.87 13.77
N LEU A 865 -21.42 11.83 14.08
CA LEU A 865 -22.67 11.96 14.83
C LEU A 865 -22.43 12.40 16.28
N GLU A 866 -21.41 11.84 16.96
CA GLU A 866 -21.00 12.23 18.32
C GLU A 866 -20.49 13.67 18.38
N ALA A 867 -19.78 14.14 17.35
CA ALA A 867 -19.38 15.54 17.21
C ALA A 867 -20.56 16.49 16.94
N GLY A 868 -21.73 15.94 16.62
CA GLY A 868 -22.98 16.68 16.42
C GLY A 868 -23.34 16.94 14.97
N MET A 869 -22.76 16.25 13.99
CA MET A 869 -23.18 16.31 12.57
C MET A 869 -24.51 15.55 12.36
N ASN A 870 -25.25 15.88 11.29
CA ASN A 870 -26.62 15.43 11.07
C ASN A 870 -26.76 14.33 10.01
N ASP A 871 -25.90 14.33 8.99
CA ASP A 871 -25.91 13.37 7.91
C ASP A 871 -24.56 13.37 7.19
N LEU A 872 -24.43 12.52 6.17
CA LEU A 872 -23.23 12.38 5.38
C LEU A 872 -23.49 12.51 3.87
N VAL A 873 -22.55 13.14 3.18
CA VAL A 873 -22.45 13.22 1.73
C VAL A 873 -21.13 12.57 1.31
N PRO A 874 -21.14 11.46 0.56
CA PRO A 874 -19.92 10.79 0.16
C PRO A 874 -19.11 11.64 -0.84
N LYS A 875 -17.78 11.59 -0.73
CA LYS A 875 -16.83 12.12 -1.71
C LYS A 875 -16.29 10.98 -2.60
N PRO A 876 -16.20 11.13 -3.94
CA PRO A 876 -16.48 12.34 -4.71
C PRO A 876 -17.96 12.69 -4.69
N VAL A 877 -18.25 14.00 -4.70
CA VAL A 877 -19.61 14.54 -4.63
C VAL A 877 -20.38 14.09 -5.86
N ASP A 878 -21.27 13.12 -5.66
CA ASP A 878 -22.22 12.69 -6.68
C ASP A 878 -23.39 13.69 -6.74
N PRO A 879 -23.68 14.32 -7.89
CA PRO A 879 -24.73 15.35 -7.99
C PRO A 879 -26.08 14.87 -7.47
N GLU A 880 -26.48 13.64 -7.79
CA GLU A 880 -27.76 13.07 -7.35
C GLU A 880 -27.82 12.92 -5.82
N ALA A 881 -26.76 12.38 -5.22
CA ALA A 881 -26.65 12.23 -3.76
C ALA A 881 -26.62 13.57 -3.03
N LEU A 882 -25.88 14.56 -3.55
CA LEU A 882 -25.84 15.92 -3.00
C LEU A 882 -27.22 16.58 -3.07
N PHE A 883 -27.89 16.54 -4.22
CA PHE A 883 -29.22 17.15 -4.38
C PHE A 883 -30.28 16.48 -3.51
N ALA A 884 -30.22 15.15 -3.33
CA ALA A 884 -31.09 14.43 -2.42
C ALA A 884 -30.87 14.85 -0.96
N ALA A 885 -29.60 14.99 -0.53
CA ALA A 885 -29.26 15.44 0.82
C ALA A 885 -29.72 16.89 1.06
N LEU A 886 -29.49 17.79 0.11
CA LEU A 886 -29.96 19.17 0.18
C LEU A 886 -31.49 19.24 0.26
N ALA A 887 -32.21 18.44 -0.54
CA ALA A 887 -33.67 18.39 -0.51
C ALA A 887 -34.22 17.87 0.83
N LYS A 888 -33.52 16.92 1.46
CA LYS A 888 -33.88 16.35 2.77
C LYS A 888 -33.71 17.36 3.89
N TRP A 889 -32.59 18.08 3.90
CA TRP A 889 -32.20 18.96 5.02
C TRP A 889 -32.58 20.43 4.83
N LEU A 890 -33.00 20.84 3.62
CA LEU A 890 -33.57 22.15 3.31
C LEU A 890 -35.04 22.03 2.85
N PRO A 891 -35.98 21.60 3.72
CA PRO A 891 -37.39 21.46 3.34
C PRO A 891 -38.03 22.82 2.99
N GLU A 892 -39.14 22.76 2.24
CA GLU A 892 -39.96 23.93 1.85
C GLU A 892 -40.23 24.86 3.05
N ARG A 893 -39.96 26.16 2.86
CA ARG A 893 -40.37 27.20 3.80
C ARG A 893 -41.89 27.18 3.91
N ARG A 894 -42.43 26.60 4.97
CA ARG A 894 -43.88 26.62 5.26
C ARG A 894 -44.38 28.01 5.69
N ASP A 895 -43.48 28.91 6.09
CA ASP A 895 -43.81 30.27 6.51
C ASP A 895 -43.07 31.35 5.71
N SER A 896 -43.51 31.57 4.48
CA SER A 896 -43.22 32.83 3.79
C SER A 896 -44.45 33.20 2.97
N PRO A 897 -45.08 34.38 3.22
CA PRO A 897 -46.20 34.83 2.42
C PRO A 897 -45.77 34.83 0.95
N ARG A 898 -46.58 34.23 0.07
CA ARG A 898 -46.41 34.40 -1.38
C ARG A 898 -46.25 35.90 -1.66
N PRO A 899 -45.12 36.36 -2.22
CA PRO A 899 -45.06 37.73 -2.70
C PRO A 899 -46.04 37.82 -3.86
N THR A 900 -47.08 38.62 -3.68
CA THR A 900 -47.83 39.20 -4.80
C THR A 900 -46.84 39.88 -5.75
N PRO A 901 -47.01 39.74 -7.08
CA PRO A 901 -46.09 40.34 -8.03
C PRO A 901 -46.17 41.86 -7.89
N VAL A 902 -45.07 42.48 -7.46
CA VAL A 902 -44.87 43.92 -7.57
C VAL A 902 -44.14 44.16 -8.90
N PRO A 903 -44.68 44.99 -9.81
CA PRO A 903 -44.02 45.27 -11.08
C PRO A 903 -42.84 46.22 -10.86
N GLY A 904 -41.68 45.82 -11.39
CA GLY A 904 -40.61 46.73 -11.83
C GLY A 904 -39.76 47.38 -10.74
N THR A 905 -38.75 46.66 -10.27
CA THR A 905 -37.44 47.28 -9.98
C THR A 905 -36.42 46.58 -10.88
N PRO A 906 -35.66 47.31 -11.72
CA PRO A 906 -34.72 46.70 -12.64
C PRO A 906 -33.67 45.93 -11.85
N ASN A 907 -33.37 44.72 -12.30
CA ASN A 907 -32.31 43.88 -11.76
C ASN A 907 -30.99 44.67 -11.85
N VAL A 908 -30.24 44.78 -10.76
CA VAL A 908 -28.97 45.53 -10.71
C VAL A 908 -28.00 45.00 -11.78
N ASP A 909 -28.06 43.70 -12.06
CA ASP A 909 -27.30 43.04 -13.11
C ASP A 909 -27.68 43.48 -14.53
N ASP A 910 -28.98 43.77 -14.79
CA ASP A 910 -29.45 44.29 -16.08
C ASP A 910 -29.01 45.74 -16.28
N ALA A 911 -29.03 46.55 -15.21
CA ALA A 911 -28.55 47.93 -15.24
C ALA A 911 -27.03 48.04 -15.43
N LEU A 912 -26.27 47.12 -14.81
CA LEU A 912 -24.82 47.04 -14.98
C LEU A 912 -24.43 46.53 -16.37
N CYS A 913 -25.16 45.54 -16.92
CA CYS A 913 -24.96 45.10 -18.30
C CYS A 913 -25.27 46.20 -19.31
N ALA A 914 -26.32 46.99 -19.07
CA ALA A 914 -26.63 48.16 -19.89
C ALA A 914 -25.51 49.21 -19.82
N SER A 915 -25.01 49.51 -18.62
CA SER A 915 -23.93 50.49 -18.42
C SER A 915 -22.59 50.04 -19.03
N LEU A 916 -22.26 48.73 -18.95
CA LEU A 916 -21.09 48.18 -19.63
C LEU A 916 -21.26 48.16 -21.15
N GLY A 917 -22.50 48.01 -21.64
CA GLY A 917 -22.81 48.05 -23.08
C GLY A 917 -22.71 49.44 -23.70
N GLU A 918 -22.64 50.50 -22.90
CA GLU A 918 -22.38 51.87 -23.34
C GLU A 918 -20.89 52.16 -23.58
N ILE A 919 -20.00 51.25 -23.16
CA ILE A 919 -18.55 51.41 -23.36
C ILE A 919 -18.21 51.15 -24.84
N ASP A 920 -17.71 52.18 -25.52
CA ASP A 920 -17.32 52.11 -26.93
C ASP A 920 -16.29 50.99 -27.18
N GLY A 921 -16.61 50.07 -28.10
CA GLY A 921 -15.76 48.94 -28.45
C GLY A 921 -15.82 47.74 -27.51
N LEU A 922 -16.79 47.67 -26.58
CA LEU A 922 -17.01 46.52 -25.70
C LEU A 922 -18.31 45.76 -26.04
N ASP A 923 -18.20 44.57 -26.61
CA ASP A 923 -19.31 43.63 -26.77
C ASP A 923 -19.47 42.79 -25.50
N VAL A 924 -20.31 43.30 -24.60
CA VAL A 924 -20.66 42.65 -23.33
C VAL A 924 -21.26 41.26 -23.54
N ALA A 925 -22.01 41.03 -24.63
CA ALA A 925 -22.57 39.72 -24.92
C ALA A 925 -21.48 38.73 -25.35
N ALA A 926 -20.46 39.17 -26.09
CA ALA A 926 -19.29 38.36 -26.43
C ALA A 926 -18.42 38.05 -25.22
N GLY A 927 -18.17 39.05 -24.36
CA GLY A 927 -17.42 38.86 -23.13
C GLY A 927 -18.14 37.98 -22.11
N LEU A 928 -19.47 38.10 -21.97
CA LEU A 928 -20.23 37.19 -21.11
C LEU A 928 -20.23 35.75 -21.65
N ARG A 929 -20.18 35.55 -22.98
CA ARG A 929 -20.07 34.20 -23.56
C ARG A 929 -18.75 33.51 -23.20
N SER A 930 -17.66 34.26 -23.01
CA SER A 930 -16.36 33.68 -22.63
C SER A 930 -16.30 33.24 -21.16
N VAL A 931 -17.20 33.75 -20.31
CA VAL A 931 -17.37 33.36 -18.91
C VAL A 931 -18.70 32.66 -18.63
N SER A 932 -19.29 32.03 -19.65
CA SER A 932 -20.54 31.25 -19.52
C SER A 932 -21.72 32.01 -18.91
N GLY A 933 -21.81 33.32 -19.15
CA GLY A 933 -22.90 34.19 -18.70
C GLY A 933 -22.77 34.69 -17.25
N LYS A 934 -21.66 34.41 -16.55
CA LYS A 934 -21.44 34.82 -15.15
C LYS A 934 -20.96 36.29 -15.06
N LEU A 935 -21.88 37.24 -14.82
CA LEU A 935 -21.58 38.68 -14.74
C LEU A 935 -20.50 39.06 -13.70
N PRO A 936 -20.46 38.52 -12.46
CA PRO A 936 -19.43 38.86 -11.49
C PRO A 936 -18.00 38.44 -11.91
N SER A 937 -17.90 37.31 -12.61
CA SER A 937 -16.63 36.86 -13.19
C SER A 937 -16.20 37.75 -14.35
N TYR A 938 -17.16 38.18 -15.16
CA TYR A 938 -16.91 39.12 -16.26
C TYR A 938 -16.41 40.47 -15.74
N THR A 939 -17.06 41.04 -14.72
CA THR A 939 -16.65 42.32 -14.12
C THR A 939 -15.27 42.25 -13.46
N ARG A 940 -14.95 41.11 -12.81
CA ARG A 940 -13.61 40.87 -12.23
C ARG A 940 -12.52 40.80 -13.29
N LEU A 941 -12.76 40.07 -14.39
CA LEU A 941 -11.80 39.96 -15.49
C LEU A 941 -11.62 41.30 -16.23
N LEU A 942 -12.70 42.06 -16.42
CA LEU A 942 -12.62 43.43 -16.98
C LEU A 942 -11.78 44.35 -16.10
N ARG A 943 -11.95 44.29 -14.76
CA ARG A 943 -11.14 45.05 -13.80
C ARG A 943 -9.66 44.63 -13.84
N GLN A 944 -9.39 43.33 -13.80
CA GLN A 944 -8.02 42.81 -13.89
C GLN A 944 -7.35 43.23 -15.19
N PHE A 945 -8.09 43.18 -16.31
CA PHE A 945 -7.57 43.61 -17.60
C PHE A 945 -7.23 45.12 -17.61
N ALA A 946 -8.12 45.95 -17.08
CA ALA A 946 -7.93 47.40 -16.98
C ALA A 946 -6.73 47.78 -16.10
N LEU A 947 -6.40 46.97 -15.08
CA LEU A 947 -5.28 47.22 -14.16
C LEU A 947 -3.95 46.62 -14.64
N ALA A 948 -3.95 45.40 -15.16
CA ALA A 948 -2.73 44.63 -15.47
C ALA A 948 -2.08 45.02 -16.81
N HIS A 949 -2.86 45.31 -17.85
CA HIS A 949 -2.30 45.53 -19.20
C HIS A 949 -1.73 46.94 -19.42
N ARG A 950 -1.74 47.80 -18.38
CA ARG A 950 -1.10 49.13 -18.42
C ARG A 950 0.42 49.05 -18.62
N ASP A 951 1.05 48.00 -18.09
CA ASP A 951 2.50 47.80 -18.19
C ASP A 951 2.92 47.07 -19.48
N ASP A 952 1.99 46.34 -20.12
CA ASP A 952 2.24 45.67 -21.40
C ASP A 952 2.53 46.67 -22.53
N MET A 953 1.89 47.85 -22.53
CA MET A 953 2.20 48.90 -23.51
C MET A 953 3.58 49.52 -23.32
N LYS A 954 4.08 49.57 -22.07
CA LYS A 954 5.46 50.00 -21.80
C LYS A 954 6.46 48.97 -22.32
N LEU A 955 6.19 47.68 -22.09
CA LEU A 955 7.01 46.58 -22.58
C LEU A 955 7.04 46.54 -24.11
N LEU A 956 5.88 46.70 -24.76
CA LEU A 956 5.75 46.74 -26.21
C LEU A 956 6.56 47.91 -26.79
N ARG A 957 6.45 49.12 -26.22
CA ARG A 957 7.22 50.29 -26.64
C ARG A 957 8.73 50.09 -26.45
N ALA A 958 9.15 49.53 -25.31
CA ALA A 958 10.56 49.25 -25.04
C ALA A 958 11.16 48.24 -26.03
N GLN A 959 10.42 47.18 -26.37
CA GLN A 959 10.86 46.18 -27.35
C GLN A 959 10.89 46.73 -28.78
N TYR A 960 9.92 47.59 -29.14
CA TYR A 960 9.93 48.30 -30.42
C TYR A 960 11.12 49.26 -30.54
N GLU A 961 11.41 50.06 -29.50
CA GLU A 961 12.55 50.98 -29.47
C GLU A 961 13.90 50.24 -29.50
N ALA A 962 13.96 49.03 -28.93
CA ALA A 962 15.11 48.14 -29.00
C ALA A 962 15.29 47.44 -30.35
N GLY A 963 14.36 47.62 -31.30
CA GLY A 963 14.39 46.98 -32.62
C GLY A 963 13.97 45.51 -32.63
N ASP A 964 13.49 44.97 -31.52
CA ASP A 964 13.02 43.58 -31.41
C ASP A 964 11.54 43.48 -31.80
N LEU A 965 11.29 43.55 -33.11
CA LEU A 965 9.94 43.42 -33.67
C LEU A 965 9.30 42.06 -33.40
N VAL A 966 10.10 41.00 -33.15
CA VAL A 966 9.57 39.67 -32.84
C VAL A 966 8.96 39.64 -31.46
N SER A 967 9.64 40.21 -30.47
CA SER A 967 9.12 40.31 -29.10
C SER A 967 7.96 41.31 -29.02
N ALA A 968 8.08 42.47 -29.67
CA ALA A 968 6.99 43.45 -29.71
C ALA A 968 5.69 42.86 -30.33
N ARG A 969 5.83 42.03 -31.38
CA ARG A 969 4.70 41.30 -31.99
C ARG A 969 4.06 40.30 -31.03
N ARG A 970 4.83 39.64 -30.15
CA ARG A 970 4.27 38.72 -29.13
C ARG A 970 3.42 39.47 -28.11
N VAL A 971 3.85 40.65 -27.69
CA VAL A 971 3.07 41.48 -26.77
C VAL A 971 1.76 41.93 -27.43
N ALA A 972 1.80 42.36 -28.70
CA ALA A 972 0.59 42.68 -29.47
C ALA A 972 -0.36 41.46 -29.61
N HIS A 973 0.19 40.27 -29.85
CA HIS A 973 -0.57 39.02 -29.91
C HIS A 973 -1.26 38.68 -28.57
N SER A 974 -0.57 38.92 -27.44
CA SER A 974 -1.13 38.71 -26.10
C SER A 974 -2.31 39.66 -25.82
N ILE A 975 -2.14 40.96 -26.11
CA ILE A 975 -3.20 41.98 -25.95
C ILE A 975 -4.41 41.63 -26.82
N LYS A 976 -4.20 41.18 -28.06
CA LYS A 976 -5.27 40.73 -28.96
C LYS A 976 -6.07 39.55 -28.39
N GLY A 977 -5.37 38.55 -27.84
CA GLY A 977 -6.01 37.37 -27.24
C GLY A 977 -6.87 37.74 -26.03
N ALA A 978 -6.33 38.55 -25.13
CA ALA A 978 -7.03 39.01 -23.93
C ALA A 978 -8.21 39.94 -24.27
N ALA A 979 -8.05 40.86 -25.23
CA ALA A 979 -9.13 41.72 -25.72
C ALA A 979 -10.27 40.90 -26.36
N GLY A 980 -9.93 39.87 -27.14
CA GLY A 980 -10.92 38.97 -27.75
C GLY A 980 -11.72 38.16 -26.73
N ALA A 981 -11.08 37.70 -25.66
CA ALA A 981 -11.75 36.99 -24.57
C ALA A 981 -12.75 37.90 -23.82
N LEU A 982 -12.48 39.21 -23.72
CA LEU A 982 -13.33 40.15 -22.99
C LEU A 982 -14.42 40.81 -23.84
N GLY A 983 -14.42 40.54 -25.15
CA GLY A 983 -15.31 41.22 -26.09
C GLY A 983 -14.88 42.66 -26.39
N ALA A 984 -13.63 43.05 -26.11
CA ALA A 984 -13.08 44.37 -26.42
C ALA A 984 -12.68 44.45 -27.91
N THR A 985 -13.68 44.48 -28.80
CA THR A 985 -13.55 44.32 -30.25
C THR A 985 -12.62 45.36 -30.88
N ARG A 986 -12.79 46.64 -30.54
CA ARG A 986 -11.94 47.72 -31.06
C ARG A 986 -10.47 47.54 -30.68
N LEU A 987 -10.20 47.05 -29.48
CA LEU A 987 -8.84 46.82 -28.99
C LEU A 987 -8.22 45.57 -29.64
N GLN A 988 -9.04 44.53 -29.83
CA GLN A 988 -8.65 43.31 -30.53
C GLN A 988 -8.27 43.61 -32.00
N ASP A 989 -9.03 44.47 -32.68
CA ASP A 989 -8.75 44.87 -34.06
C ASP A 989 -7.44 45.65 -34.17
N LEU A 990 -7.23 46.67 -33.34
CA LEU A 990 -6.00 47.48 -33.33
C LEU A 990 -4.76 46.63 -33.00
N ALA A 991 -4.86 45.71 -32.05
CA ALA A 991 -3.78 44.79 -31.72
C ALA A 991 -3.50 43.80 -32.87
N GLY A 992 -4.55 43.34 -33.55
CA GLY A 992 -4.44 42.49 -34.74
C GLY A 992 -3.81 43.20 -35.94
N GLU A 993 -4.14 44.47 -36.18
CA GLU A 993 -3.54 45.29 -37.22
C GLU A 993 -2.04 45.54 -36.96
N LEU A 994 -1.67 45.84 -35.71
CA LEU A 994 -0.28 46.01 -35.30
C LEU A 994 0.51 44.69 -35.46
N GLU A 995 -0.07 43.57 -35.01
CA GLU A 995 0.53 42.24 -35.14
C GLU A 995 0.76 41.86 -36.61
N ALA A 996 -0.23 42.08 -37.47
CA ALA A 996 -0.14 41.78 -38.90
C ALA A 996 0.89 42.67 -39.60
N ALA A 997 0.90 43.97 -39.30
CA ALA A 997 1.89 44.90 -39.85
C ALA A 997 3.32 44.53 -39.43
N MET A 998 3.53 44.09 -38.19
CA MET A 998 4.85 43.64 -37.71
C MET A 998 5.29 42.30 -38.32
N ARG A 999 4.34 41.43 -38.69
CA ARG A 999 4.62 40.15 -39.36
C ARG A 999 5.04 40.34 -40.81
N ASP A 1000 4.40 41.29 -41.50
CA ASP A 1000 4.57 41.50 -42.93
C ASP A 1000 5.67 42.55 -43.24
N ALA A 1001 6.41 42.99 -42.21
CA ALA A 1001 7.51 43.94 -42.33
C ALA A 1001 8.78 43.31 -42.95
N ASP A 1002 9.24 43.87 -44.07
CA ASP A 1002 10.49 43.47 -44.73
C ASP A 1002 11.72 43.98 -43.94
N PRO A 1003 12.67 43.12 -43.53
CA PRO A 1003 13.85 43.51 -42.76
C PRO A 1003 14.73 44.60 -43.40
N ASN A 1004 14.63 44.81 -44.72
CA ASN A 1004 15.48 45.75 -45.48
C ASN A 1004 14.71 46.84 -46.26
N GLY A 1005 13.40 46.99 -46.04
CA GLY A 1005 12.54 47.88 -46.83
C GLY A 1005 11.99 49.09 -46.06
N ALA A 1006 12.05 50.28 -46.67
CA ALA A 1006 11.63 51.56 -46.11
C ALA A 1006 10.10 51.68 -45.87
N SER A 1007 9.60 51.13 -44.76
CA SER A 1007 8.27 51.46 -44.21
C SER A 1007 8.25 51.47 -42.67
N LEU A 1008 9.34 51.92 -42.02
CA LEU A 1008 9.40 52.14 -40.57
C LEU A 1008 8.51 53.29 -40.07
N SER A 1009 7.77 53.99 -40.95
CA SER A 1009 7.04 55.21 -40.62
C SER A 1009 5.62 55.03 -40.09
N ASP A 1010 5.15 53.82 -39.73
CA ASP A 1010 3.76 53.66 -39.26
C ASP A 1010 3.55 52.70 -38.06
N PHE A 1011 4.61 52.16 -37.44
CA PHE A 1011 4.45 51.33 -36.23
C PHE A 1011 4.22 52.18 -34.97
N ALA A 1012 4.94 53.29 -34.84
CA ALA A 1012 4.78 54.20 -33.70
C ALA A 1012 3.33 54.73 -33.59
N GLY A 1013 2.72 55.13 -34.71
CA GLY A 1013 1.33 55.58 -34.74
C GLY A 1013 0.33 54.47 -34.38
N ARG A 1014 0.57 53.23 -34.81
CA ARG A 1014 -0.28 52.08 -34.45
C ARG A 1014 -0.14 51.68 -32.98
N ILE A 1015 1.08 51.74 -32.44
CA ILE A 1015 1.34 51.54 -31.00
C ILE A 1015 0.65 52.61 -30.18
N GLU A 1016 0.73 53.87 -30.60
CA GLU A 1016 0.04 54.99 -29.95
C GLU A 1016 -1.48 54.85 -30.00
N ASN A 1017 -2.04 54.45 -31.15
CA ASN A 1017 -3.48 54.16 -31.28
C ASN A 1017 -3.93 53.01 -30.37
N LEU A 1018 -3.14 51.94 -30.27
CA LEU A 1018 -3.41 50.81 -29.37
C LEU A 1018 -3.34 51.23 -27.89
N GLU A 1019 -2.34 52.05 -27.52
CA GLU A 1019 -2.18 52.57 -26.17
C GLU A 1019 -3.34 53.49 -25.77
N GLN A 1020 -3.75 54.38 -26.67
CA GLN A 1020 -4.89 55.27 -26.45
C GLN A 1020 -6.21 54.49 -26.31
N ALA A 1021 -6.42 53.47 -27.15
CA ALA A 1021 -7.61 52.63 -27.07
C ALA A 1021 -7.65 51.81 -25.77
N LEU A 1022 -6.51 51.24 -25.34
CA LEU A 1022 -6.41 50.51 -24.08
C LEU A 1022 -6.65 51.42 -22.88
N ALA A 1023 -6.06 52.61 -22.87
CA ALA A 1023 -6.24 53.59 -21.79
C ALA A 1023 -7.69 54.08 -21.70
N ALA A 1024 -8.34 54.33 -22.83
CA ALA A 1024 -9.74 54.74 -22.89
C ALA A 1024 -10.67 53.62 -22.37
N LEU A 1025 -10.44 52.37 -22.77
CA LEU A 1025 -11.20 51.22 -22.30
C LEU A 1025 -11.01 50.99 -20.81
N ALA A 1026 -9.78 51.04 -20.30
CA ALA A 1026 -9.48 50.87 -18.88
C ALA A 1026 -10.17 51.94 -18.02
N LEU A 1027 -10.14 53.21 -18.46
CA LEU A 1027 -10.81 54.30 -17.76
C LEU A 1027 -12.35 54.11 -17.76
N ALA A 1028 -12.94 53.76 -18.90
CA ALA A 1028 -14.38 53.56 -19.03
C ALA A 1028 -14.87 52.36 -18.19
N VAL A 1029 -14.13 51.25 -18.19
CA VAL A 1029 -14.43 50.07 -17.38
C VAL A 1029 -14.36 50.40 -15.88
N LEU A 1030 -13.30 51.07 -15.43
CA LEU A 1030 -13.14 51.42 -14.02
C LEU A 1030 -14.16 52.47 -13.54
N ALA A 1031 -14.69 53.31 -14.43
CA ALA A 1031 -15.74 54.28 -14.11
C ALA A 1031 -17.13 53.65 -13.97
N VAL A 1032 -17.40 52.53 -14.65
CA VAL A 1032 -18.69 51.83 -14.65
C VAL A 1032 -18.77 50.77 -13.55
N LEU A 1033 -17.64 50.13 -13.22
CA LEU A 1033 -17.61 49.09 -12.19
C LEU A 1033 -17.71 49.72 -10.79
N PRO A 1034 -18.63 49.26 -9.91
CA PRO A 1034 -18.76 49.78 -8.56
C PRO A 1034 -17.45 49.56 -7.77
N GLU A 1035 -17.01 50.54 -6.98
CA GLU A 1035 -15.92 50.35 -6.03
C GLU A 1035 -16.23 49.13 -5.16
N GLU A 1036 -15.26 48.24 -4.98
CA GLU A 1036 -15.45 47.14 -4.02
C GLU A 1036 -15.61 47.78 -2.64
N ASP A 1037 -16.72 47.45 -1.96
CA ASP A 1037 -16.87 47.70 -0.53
C ASP A 1037 -15.61 47.15 0.15
N THR A 1038 -14.76 48.09 0.56
CA THR A 1038 -13.52 47.84 1.27
C THR A 1038 -13.89 47.52 2.72
N GLN A 1039 -14.63 46.43 2.89
CA GLN A 1039 -14.86 45.73 4.15
C GLN A 1039 -14.63 44.23 3.95
N THR A 1040 -13.59 43.87 3.20
CA THR A 1040 -12.76 42.73 3.55
C THR A 1040 -11.79 43.19 4.62
N GLY A 1041 -11.91 42.59 5.81
CA GLY A 1041 -11.06 42.88 6.93
C GLY A 1041 -9.59 42.78 6.53
N THR A 1042 -8.87 43.87 6.77
CA THR A 1042 -7.51 43.78 7.29
C THR A 1042 -7.54 42.90 8.55
N ALA A 1043 -7.43 41.59 8.36
CA ALA A 1043 -7.07 40.67 9.43
C ALA A 1043 -5.56 40.44 9.29
N ASP A 1044 -4.85 40.81 10.35
CA ASP A 1044 -3.41 40.72 10.56
C ASP A 1044 -2.69 39.62 9.76
N GLY A 1045 -1.73 40.05 8.94
CA GLY A 1045 -0.86 39.13 8.20
C GLY A 1045 0.19 39.84 7.35
N THR A 1046 0.01 41.12 7.00
CA THR A 1046 1.10 41.91 6.42
C THR A 1046 2.10 42.25 7.53
N PRO A 1047 3.35 41.78 7.46
CA PRO A 1047 4.35 42.09 8.46
C PRO A 1047 4.62 43.59 8.47
N GLY A 1048 4.42 44.25 9.61
CA GLY A 1048 4.64 45.70 9.74
C GLY A 1048 6.11 46.13 9.66
N ASP A 1049 7.04 45.17 9.70
CA ASP A 1049 8.47 45.39 9.54
C ASP A 1049 9.15 44.26 8.75
N SER A 1050 10.39 44.52 8.30
CA SER A 1050 11.17 43.57 7.50
C SER A 1050 11.52 42.28 8.24
N ARG A 1051 11.52 42.29 9.59
CA ARG A 1051 11.92 41.13 10.40
C ARG A 1051 10.79 40.12 10.54
N ALA A 1052 9.57 40.61 10.72
CA ALA A 1052 8.36 39.79 10.70
C ALA A 1052 8.10 39.23 9.29
N ALA A 1053 8.46 39.97 8.23
CA ALA A 1053 8.38 39.48 6.85
C ALA A 1053 9.36 38.34 6.58
N LEU A 1054 10.60 38.47 7.06
CA LEU A 1054 11.58 37.40 6.96
C LEU A 1054 11.15 36.15 7.73
N ALA A 1055 10.62 36.30 8.95
CA ALA A 1055 10.18 35.16 9.76
C ALA A 1055 8.98 34.41 9.15
N LEU A 1056 7.98 35.15 8.67
CA LEU A 1056 6.82 34.57 7.99
C LEU A 1056 7.23 33.90 6.68
N LEU A 1057 8.12 34.53 5.91
CA LEU A 1057 8.61 33.97 4.67
C LEU A 1057 9.49 32.73 4.90
N GLU A 1058 10.29 32.70 5.97
CA GLU A 1058 11.07 31.53 6.37
C GLU A 1058 10.16 30.37 6.77
N GLU A 1059 9.09 30.64 7.52
CA GLU A 1059 8.10 29.64 7.93
C GLU A 1059 7.38 29.03 6.71
N LEU A 1060 6.90 29.89 5.81
CA LEU A 1060 6.19 29.45 4.60
C LEU A 1060 7.12 28.69 3.63
N LEU A 1061 8.36 29.16 3.45
CA LEU A 1061 9.35 28.46 2.62
C LEU A 1061 9.80 27.13 3.24
N ALA A 1062 9.88 27.02 4.57
CA ALA A 1062 10.20 25.76 5.26
C ALA A 1062 9.05 24.74 5.22
N ALA A 1063 7.82 25.20 5.02
CA ALA A 1063 6.64 24.37 4.88
C ALA A 1063 6.32 23.98 3.42
N ASP A 1064 7.16 24.38 2.45
CA ASP A 1064 6.89 24.30 1.00
C ASP A 1064 5.53 24.90 0.63
N ASP A 1065 5.11 25.96 1.33
CA ASP A 1065 3.81 26.59 1.15
C ASP A 1065 3.85 27.59 -0.01
N MET A 1066 2.95 27.41 -0.98
CA MET A 1066 2.78 28.28 -2.15
C MET A 1066 2.44 29.73 -1.77
N GLN A 1067 1.90 29.97 -0.57
CA GLN A 1067 1.70 31.32 -0.02
C GLN A 1067 3.02 32.09 0.14
N ALA A 1068 4.17 31.40 0.22
CA ALA A 1068 5.48 32.05 0.24
C ALA A 1068 5.69 32.97 -0.98
N ILE A 1069 5.17 32.60 -2.15
CA ILE A 1069 5.27 33.41 -3.37
C ILE A 1069 4.45 34.70 -3.24
N THR A 1070 3.22 34.57 -2.75
CA THR A 1070 2.30 35.70 -2.54
C THR A 1070 2.85 36.64 -1.47
N VAL A 1071 3.27 36.11 -0.33
CA VAL A 1071 3.87 36.88 0.76
C VAL A 1071 5.18 37.54 0.34
N LEU A 1072 6.02 36.87 -0.45
CA LEU A 1072 7.23 37.46 -1.01
C LEU A 1072 6.90 38.64 -1.95
N HIS A 1073 5.89 38.49 -2.82
CA HIS A 1073 5.45 39.55 -3.71
C HIS A 1073 4.89 40.76 -2.96
N GLU A 1074 4.09 40.52 -1.93
CA GLU A 1074 3.48 41.58 -1.11
C GLU A 1074 4.48 42.29 -0.20
N THR A 1075 5.54 41.60 0.24
CA THR A 1075 6.53 42.14 1.20
C THR A 1075 7.85 42.57 0.54
N LEU A 1076 7.99 42.44 -0.78
CA LEU A 1076 9.14 42.89 -1.58
C LEU A 1076 9.67 44.29 -1.21
N PRO A 1077 8.81 45.34 -1.05
CA PRO A 1077 9.27 46.69 -0.69
C PRO A 1077 9.87 46.80 0.72
N LEU A 1078 9.44 45.93 1.63
CA LEU A 1078 9.94 45.86 3.01
C LEU A 1078 11.24 45.04 3.08
N LEU A 1079 11.30 43.92 2.36
CA LEU A 1079 12.47 43.06 2.30
C LEU A 1079 13.66 43.73 1.58
N ALA A 1080 13.39 44.61 0.61
CA ALA A 1080 14.40 45.45 -0.05
C ALA A 1080 15.20 46.37 0.91
N GLN A 1081 14.68 46.61 2.11
CA GLN A 1081 15.38 47.39 3.15
C GLN A 1081 16.31 46.53 4.02
N ALA A 1082 16.14 45.21 4.01
CA ALA A 1082 16.85 44.27 4.88
C ALA A 1082 17.80 43.31 4.13
N LEU A 1083 17.54 43.02 2.86
CA LEU A 1083 18.32 42.09 2.04
C LEU A 1083 18.97 42.81 0.84
N PRO A 1084 20.15 42.37 0.37
CA PRO A 1084 20.72 42.88 -0.89
C PRO A 1084 19.86 42.54 -2.11
N ASP A 1085 19.79 43.45 -3.09
CA ASP A 1085 19.01 43.27 -4.34
C ASP A 1085 19.30 41.95 -5.08
N LYS A 1086 20.57 41.49 -5.04
CA LYS A 1086 20.95 40.21 -5.65
C LYS A 1086 20.33 39.01 -4.95
N THR A 1087 20.24 39.05 -3.62
CA THR A 1087 19.61 38.00 -2.81
C THR A 1087 18.11 38.00 -3.03
N LEU A 1088 17.47 39.18 -3.04
CA LEU A 1088 16.05 39.32 -3.35
C LEU A 1088 15.67 38.83 -4.75
N THR A 1089 16.48 39.17 -5.76
CA THR A 1089 16.23 38.71 -7.13
C THR A 1089 16.35 37.19 -7.24
N ARG A 1090 17.35 36.60 -6.57
CA ARG A 1090 17.55 35.15 -6.53
C ARG A 1090 16.43 34.43 -5.77
N LEU A 1091 16.05 34.98 -4.61
CA LEU A 1091 14.97 34.48 -3.77
C LEU A 1091 13.63 34.49 -4.51
N ARG A 1092 13.33 35.58 -5.23
CA ARG A 1092 12.14 35.71 -6.06
C ARG A 1092 12.13 34.68 -7.18
N GLN A 1093 13.26 34.55 -7.90
CA GLN A 1093 13.39 33.58 -8.98
C GLN A 1093 13.19 32.14 -8.47
N GLN A 1094 13.83 31.76 -7.36
CA GLN A 1094 13.70 30.42 -6.77
C GLN A 1094 12.28 30.13 -6.26
N ALA A 1095 11.62 31.12 -5.63
CA ALA A 1095 10.24 30.98 -5.18
C ALA A 1095 9.26 30.88 -6.37
N GLU A 1096 9.45 31.66 -7.44
CA GLU A 1096 8.65 31.61 -8.68
C GLU A 1096 8.87 30.31 -9.47
N ASP A 1097 10.07 29.72 -9.37
CA ASP A 1097 10.41 28.41 -9.94
C ASP A 1097 9.97 27.23 -9.02
N TYR A 1098 9.25 27.51 -7.93
CA TYR A 1098 8.77 26.55 -6.93
C TYR A 1098 9.87 25.76 -6.20
N ASP A 1099 11.10 26.28 -6.16
CA ASP A 1099 12.22 25.73 -5.41
C ASP A 1099 12.30 26.38 -4.02
N PHE A 1100 11.31 26.07 -3.18
CA PHE A 1100 11.15 26.65 -1.84
C PHE A 1100 12.30 26.31 -0.89
N HIS A 1101 12.93 25.15 -1.07
CA HIS A 1101 14.13 24.78 -0.32
C HIS A 1101 15.33 25.65 -0.69
N ALA A 1102 15.61 25.87 -2.00
CA ALA A 1102 16.70 26.75 -2.40
C ALA A 1102 16.42 28.22 -2.06
N ALA A 1103 15.15 28.64 -2.11
CA ALA A 1103 14.70 29.95 -1.64
C ALA A 1103 14.90 30.09 -0.12
N LEU A 1104 14.60 29.06 0.68
CA LEU A 1104 14.82 29.05 2.13
C LEU A 1104 16.30 29.15 2.48
N GLU A 1105 17.17 28.40 1.80
CA GLU A 1105 18.62 28.51 1.98
C GLU A 1105 19.11 29.92 1.61
N THR A 1106 18.62 30.47 0.50
CA THR A 1106 18.98 31.83 0.06
C THR A 1106 18.46 32.90 1.01
N LEU A 1107 17.32 32.68 1.68
CA LEU A 1107 16.80 33.53 2.74
C LEU A 1107 17.72 33.50 3.97
N ARG A 1108 18.10 32.29 4.41
CA ARG A 1108 18.95 32.07 5.60
C ARG A 1108 20.39 32.54 5.41
N ASP A 1109 20.92 32.47 4.20
CA ASP A 1109 22.24 32.98 3.86
C ASP A 1109 22.25 34.51 3.68
N GLY A 1110 21.08 35.12 3.49
CA GLY A 1110 20.91 36.55 3.25
C GLY A 1110 20.72 37.41 4.50
N VAL A 1111 20.35 36.81 5.63
CA VAL A 1111 20.09 37.44 6.94
C VAL A 1111 21.29 37.26 7.86
#